data_AF-A0A1S9DKK4-F1
#
_entry.id   AF-A0A1S9DKK4-F1
#
_cell.length_a   1.000
_cell.length_b   1.000
_cell.length_c   1.000
_cell.angle_alpha   90.00
_cell.angle_beta   90.00
_cell.angle_gamma   90.00
#
_symmetry.space_group_name_H-M   'P 1'
#
loop_
_entity.id
_entity.type
_entity.pdbx_description
1 polymer ?
#
loop_
_entity_poly.entity_id
_entity_poly.type
_entity_poly.pdbx_seq_one_letter_code
_entity_poly.pdbx_strand_id
1 'polypeptide(L)'
;MCGIFGYINYLVDRDRQFIIDTLLNGMCFFWFDFSLPFFLSSSLSHFQGMFLVHRLTDISSLLGLSRLEYRGYDSAGIAVDGDKKNEVRAFKEVGKVANLRECIAEAKPDMTKSFESHAAISQTRWATHGSPSRQNCHPHRSDPTWEFAVVHNGIITNYKELKVLLESKGFRFETETDTECIAKLAKYLYDQNPDIEFHVLAKAVIKELQGALGLLIKSVHYPHEVIAARKGSPLVIGVRTAQMKVDFVDVEYSEEGGALPAEQASQNAAAKKSSTSLLLAPPDKSLLHRSQSRAFLSDDGTPQPAEFFLSSDPAAVIEHTKKVLYLEDDDIAHVHDGQINIHRLTKDDSLSNVRTIQTIELELQDIMKGEFDHFMQKEIFEQPESIVNTMRGRLDPVNKKVTLGGLRQYISTIRRCRRIIFIACGTSYHSCMAVRGVFEELTEIPIAVELASDFLDRQAPVFRDDTCVFVSQSGETADSLMALRYCLERGALTVGVVNVVGSSISLLTHCGVHTNAGPEIGVASTKAYTSQFVAMIMFALSLSEDRASKQKRREEIIEGLGLVSEQLREILKLNEPIKDMCAKFFKDQKSLLLLGRGAQFPTALEGALKIKEISYLHCEAVMSGELKHGVLALVDENLPIIMILTRDSLFTKSLNAYQQVITRGGRPIVICNPDDPEFSAAQTEKIVVPKTVDCLQGLLNVIPLQLISYWLAVGEGLILDHERDSRSDVDPLGSAIRVSSNTPLQTASGMLALSANDFGGGKREKLIDTAVSIYAATRQPTQADFIPIEHISLDSKNKKAEKLDLDIPSDNVFWIKSFFILHNLQGKGIGGATMNEIERIATQEPLCAKTLMLDTVERGDQLREDFAKVTYGGVPKFTNQDWYSRRGYRSLKIVQNYYDSKDRNGKVWDTKTIFMRKDLL
;
A
#
# COMPACT_ATOMS: atom_id res chain seq x y z
N MET A 1 2.08 4.41 -0.11
CA MET A 1 3.33 5.21 -0.11
C MET A 1 2.96 6.66 0.18
N CYS A 2 3.27 7.25 1.34
CA CYS A 2 2.89 8.65 1.68
C CYS A 2 3.20 9.70 0.57
N GLY A 3 2.46 10.82 0.57
CA GLY A 3 2.67 11.94 -0.34
C GLY A 3 3.27 13.16 0.36
N ILE A 4 4.36 13.73 -0.16
CA ILE A 4 4.92 15.01 0.31
C ILE A 4 4.64 16.08 -0.73
N PHE A 5 4.24 17.27 -0.26
CA PHE A 5 4.18 18.46 -1.11
C PHE A 5 4.71 19.69 -0.36
N GLY A 6 5.36 20.60 -1.07
CA GLY A 6 5.91 21.83 -0.53
C GLY A 6 5.82 22.95 -1.54
N TYR A 7 5.54 24.16 -1.06
CA TYR A 7 5.39 25.35 -1.89
C TYR A 7 6.24 26.48 -1.32
N ILE A 8 6.98 27.14 -2.20
CA ILE A 8 7.82 28.28 -1.86
C ILE A 8 7.59 29.35 -2.92
N ASN A 9 7.27 30.56 -2.50
CA ASN A 9 7.30 31.75 -3.35
C ASN A 9 8.38 32.70 -2.84
N TYR A 10 9.11 33.31 -3.77
CA TYR A 10 10.14 34.30 -3.49
C TYR A 10 9.95 35.52 -4.39
N LEU A 11 9.82 36.71 -3.79
CA LEU A 11 9.49 37.97 -4.48
C LEU A 11 8.26 37.87 -5.39
N VAL A 12 7.29 37.04 -4.99
CA VAL A 12 6.02 36.85 -5.69
C VAL A 12 4.93 36.94 -4.64
N ASP A 13 4.17 38.03 -4.66
CA ASP A 13 3.12 38.28 -3.69
C ASP A 13 1.97 37.26 -3.81
N ARG A 14 1.67 36.59 -2.69
CA ARG A 14 0.61 35.58 -2.58
C ARG A 14 -0.10 35.72 -1.24
N ASP A 15 -1.42 35.65 -1.28
CA ASP A 15 -2.22 35.59 -0.07
C ASP A 15 -2.24 34.17 0.54
N ARG A 16 -2.62 34.10 1.81
CA ARG A 16 -2.73 32.82 2.52
C ARG A 16 -3.72 31.88 1.84
N GLN A 17 -4.80 32.41 1.28
CA GLN A 17 -5.79 31.61 0.55
C GLN A 17 -5.12 30.84 -0.58
N PHE A 18 -4.37 31.53 -1.45
CA PHE A 18 -3.65 30.92 -2.56
C PHE A 18 -2.65 29.86 -2.09
N ILE A 19 -1.90 30.15 -1.02
CA ILE A 19 -0.92 29.22 -0.47
C ILE A 19 -1.60 27.94 0.03
N ILE A 20 -2.67 28.07 0.83
CA ILE A 20 -3.41 26.92 1.36
C ILE A 20 -4.07 26.14 0.22
N ASP A 21 -4.67 26.83 -0.75
CA ASP A 21 -5.28 26.20 -1.91
C ASP A 21 -4.27 25.41 -2.73
N THR A 22 -3.09 25.99 -2.99
CA THR A 22 -1.98 25.33 -3.68
C THR A 22 -1.52 24.07 -2.95
N LEU A 23 -1.54 24.05 -1.61
CA LEU A 23 -1.19 22.87 -0.84
C LEU A 23 -2.30 21.81 -0.81
N LEU A 24 -3.58 22.18 -0.90
CA LEU A 24 -4.71 21.27 -0.64
C LEU A 24 -5.41 20.77 -1.88
N ASN A 25 -5.62 21.61 -2.89
CA ASN A 25 -6.76 21.40 -3.78
C ASN A 25 -6.61 20.17 -4.71
N GLY A 26 -7.78 19.67 -5.08
CA GLY A 26 -8.17 18.55 -5.95
C GLY A 26 -9.66 18.80 -6.18
N MET A 27 -10.11 19.06 -7.41
CA MET A 27 -11.47 19.54 -7.77
C MET A 27 -12.56 19.24 -6.75
N CYS A 28 -13.21 20.28 -6.20
CA CYS A 28 -14.51 20.17 -5.54
C CYS A 28 -15.57 20.73 -6.48
N PHE A 29 -16.36 19.87 -7.13
CA PHE A 29 -17.59 20.28 -7.77
C PHE A 29 -18.55 20.77 -6.68
N PHE A 30 -18.89 22.06 -6.68
CA PHE A 30 -20.03 22.57 -5.93
C PHE A 30 -21.30 21.95 -6.54
N TRP A 31 -21.96 21.09 -5.77
CA TRP A 31 -23.33 20.67 -6.04
C TRP A 31 -24.24 21.91 -5.99
N PHE A 32 -24.61 22.47 -7.14
CA PHE A 32 -25.78 23.32 -7.23
C PHE A 32 -27.00 22.42 -7.34
N ASP A 33 -27.76 22.36 -6.25
CA ASP A 33 -29.07 21.72 -6.14
C ASP A 33 -30.04 22.39 -7.13
N PHE A 34 -30.26 21.77 -8.30
CA PHE A 34 -31.27 22.18 -9.27
C PHE A 34 -32.59 21.48 -8.92
N SER A 35 -33.27 22.00 -7.91
CA SER A 35 -34.65 21.64 -7.60
C SER A 35 -35.57 22.85 -7.81
N LEU A 36 -35.93 23.12 -9.08
CA LEU A 36 -37.11 23.91 -9.44
C LEU A 36 -37.76 23.36 -10.72
N PRO A 37 -39.09 23.12 -10.73
CA PRO A 37 -39.76 22.43 -11.82
C PRO A 37 -40.01 23.33 -13.03
N PHE A 38 -39.74 22.76 -14.20
CA PHE A 38 -40.06 23.26 -15.54
C PHE A 38 -41.56 23.60 -15.68
N PHE A 39 -41.88 24.83 -16.08
CA PHE A 39 -43.17 25.18 -16.69
C PHE A 39 -42.97 26.23 -17.79
N LEU A 40 -43.31 25.83 -19.04
CA LEU A 40 -43.74 26.63 -20.21
C LEU A 40 -42.77 27.74 -20.71
N SER A 41 -42.61 28.07 -21.99
CA SER A 41 -43.13 27.63 -23.29
C SER A 41 -42.26 28.29 -24.38
N SER A 42 -42.27 27.70 -25.57
CA SER A 42 -41.83 28.23 -26.87
C SER A 42 -41.69 29.76 -27.06
N SER A 43 -40.56 30.14 -27.68
CA SER A 43 -40.35 31.19 -28.72
C SER A 43 -39.26 32.21 -28.38
N LEU A 44 -38.22 32.22 -29.23
CA LEU A 44 -37.39 33.34 -29.69
C LEU A 44 -35.95 32.87 -29.97
N SER A 45 -35.78 32.40 -31.19
CA SER A 45 -34.52 32.44 -31.92
C SER A 45 -34.06 33.89 -32.15
N HIS A 46 -32.74 34.10 -32.23
CA HIS A 46 -32.02 35.32 -32.61
C HIS A 46 -31.75 36.34 -31.50
N PHE A 47 -30.71 36.09 -30.70
CA PHE A 47 -29.66 37.07 -30.36
C PHE A 47 -28.43 36.27 -29.86
N GLN A 48 -27.71 35.68 -30.81
CA GLN A 48 -26.41 35.04 -30.57
C GLN A 48 -25.31 36.04 -30.91
N GLY A 49 -24.32 36.13 -30.03
CA GLY A 49 -23.03 36.76 -30.32
C GLY A 49 -22.79 38.02 -29.51
N MET A 50 -21.73 37.97 -28.69
CA MET A 50 -21.06 39.13 -28.10
C MET A 50 -21.59 39.62 -26.75
N PHE A 51 -21.52 38.79 -25.69
CA PHE A 51 -21.31 39.23 -24.29
C PHE A 51 -21.13 38.00 -23.36
N LEU A 52 -20.09 37.18 -23.56
CA LEU A 52 -19.70 36.15 -22.57
C LEU A 52 -18.23 35.71 -22.75
N VAL A 53 -17.27 36.65 -22.80
CA VAL A 53 -15.82 36.32 -22.92
C VAL A 53 -14.96 37.04 -21.87
N HIS A 54 -15.54 37.53 -20.77
CA HIS A 54 -14.78 38.31 -19.77
C HIS A 54 -14.98 37.96 -18.29
N ARG A 55 -15.36 36.71 -17.98
CA ARG A 55 -15.31 36.17 -16.59
C ARG A 55 -15.10 34.64 -16.53
N LEU A 56 -14.17 34.10 -17.32
CA LEU A 56 -13.81 32.67 -17.27
C LEU A 56 -12.30 32.43 -17.16
N THR A 57 -11.54 33.41 -16.65
CA THR A 57 -10.08 33.32 -16.50
C THR A 57 -9.60 33.17 -15.06
N ASP A 58 -10.49 33.10 -14.05
CA ASP A 58 -10.12 33.03 -12.63
C ASP A 58 -10.51 31.71 -11.93
N ILE A 59 -10.48 30.57 -12.65
CA ILE A 59 -10.59 29.24 -12.01
C ILE A 59 -9.44 28.36 -12.54
N SER A 60 -8.22 28.69 -12.11
CA SER A 60 -7.12 27.73 -12.04
C SER A 60 -7.05 27.25 -10.59
N SER A 61 -7.81 26.22 -10.26
CA SER A 61 -7.78 25.62 -8.93
C SER A 61 -6.47 24.83 -8.80
N LEU A 62 -5.44 25.44 -8.22
CA LEU A 62 -4.09 24.89 -8.07
C LEU A 62 -4.13 23.67 -7.13
N LEU A 63 -3.74 22.47 -7.60
CA LEU A 63 -3.94 21.21 -6.85
C LEU A 63 -2.66 20.65 -6.20
N GLY A 64 -2.67 20.46 -4.87
CA GLY A 64 -1.56 19.92 -4.07
C GLY A 64 -1.80 18.49 -3.57
N LEU A 65 -2.00 18.32 -2.25
CA LEU A 65 -2.13 17.02 -1.56
C LEU A 65 -3.19 16.09 -2.15
N SER A 66 -4.25 16.61 -2.76
CA SER A 66 -5.28 15.74 -3.36
C SER A 66 -4.75 14.91 -4.53
N ARG A 67 -3.75 15.43 -5.27
CA ARG A 67 -3.06 14.67 -6.31
C ARG A 67 -2.16 13.57 -5.72
N LEU A 68 -1.92 13.59 -4.42
CA LEU A 68 -1.11 12.60 -3.70
C LEU A 68 -1.95 11.75 -2.74
N GLU A 69 -3.29 11.85 -2.79
CA GLU A 69 -4.18 11.13 -1.88
C GLU A 69 -4.25 9.62 -2.21
N TYR A 70 -4.05 9.25 -3.48
CA TYR A 70 -3.90 7.86 -3.92
C TYR A 70 -2.65 7.18 -3.32
N ARG A 71 -1.69 7.98 -2.83
CA ARG A 71 -0.43 7.56 -2.23
C ARG A 71 -0.59 7.31 -0.72
N GLY A 72 -1.41 8.11 -0.03
CA GLY A 72 -1.80 7.91 1.37
C GLY A 72 -3.02 8.74 1.75
N TYR A 73 -3.87 8.19 2.61
CA TYR A 73 -5.20 8.76 2.94
C TYR A 73 -5.61 8.57 4.41
N ASP A 74 -4.74 8.02 5.26
CA ASP A 74 -5.06 7.79 6.68
C ASP A 74 -5.12 9.10 7.47
N SER A 75 -4.34 10.10 7.03
CA SER A 75 -4.29 11.44 7.60
C SER A 75 -3.57 12.42 6.68
N ALA A 76 -3.81 13.70 6.89
CA ALA A 76 -3.14 14.77 6.18
C ALA A 76 -2.83 15.96 7.09
N GLY A 77 -1.83 16.76 6.71
CA GLY A 77 -1.56 18.02 7.39
C GLY A 77 -0.69 18.98 6.61
N ILE A 78 -0.75 20.25 7.01
CA ILE A 78 0.02 21.35 6.43
C ILE A 78 0.69 22.19 7.53
N ALA A 79 1.79 22.87 7.21
CA ALA A 79 2.40 23.92 8.02
C ALA A 79 2.75 25.14 7.15
N VAL A 80 2.22 26.31 7.53
CA VAL A 80 2.36 27.59 6.84
C VAL A 80 2.81 28.67 7.83
N ASP A 81 3.31 29.81 7.34
CA ASP A 81 3.61 30.96 8.19
C ASP A 81 2.35 31.58 8.83
N GLY A 82 2.48 31.96 10.09
CA GLY A 82 1.42 32.53 10.93
C GLY A 82 1.18 34.02 10.70
N ASP A 83 0.46 34.66 11.63
CA ASP A 83 0.10 36.07 11.55
C ASP A 83 1.25 36.96 12.04
N LYS A 84 2.08 36.45 12.94
CA LYS A 84 3.26 37.14 13.46
C LYS A 84 4.54 36.61 12.82
N LYS A 85 5.61 37.39 12.93
CA LYS A 85 6.95 36.94 12.56
C LYS A 85 7.35 35.76 13.44
N ASN A 86 8.01 34.75 12.85
CA ASN A 86 8.45 33.52 13.51
C ASN A 86 7.31 32.67 14.12
N GLU A 87 6.09 32.80 13.60
CA GLU A 87 4.95 31.96 13.97
C GLU A 87 4.68 30.94 12.86
N VAL A 88 4.42 29.69 13.23
CA VAL A 88 3.96 28.65 12.30
C VAL A 88 2.52 28.29 12.65
N ARG A 89 1.66 28.22 11.63
CA ARG A 89 0.32 27.65 11.73
C ARG A 89 0.31 26.28 11.06
N ALA A 90 -0.05 25.27 11.83
CA ALA A 90 -0.18 23.92 11.34
C ALA A 90 -1.60 23.39 11.54
N PHE A 91 -2.11 22.69 10.54
CA PHE A 91 -3.41 22.04 10.56
C PHE A 91 -3.18 20.56 10.25
N LYS A 92 -3.76 19.68 11.07
CA LYS A 92 -3.53 18.25 11.01
C LYS A 92 -4.82 17.51 11.31
N GLU A 93 -5.20 16.61 10.42
CA GLU A 93 -6.46 15.88 10.54
C GLU A 93 -6.31 14.41 10.15
N VAL A 94 -7.13 13.56 10.77
CA VAL A 94 -7.24 12.13 10.44
C VAL A 94 -8.23 11.95 9.28
N GLY A 95 -7.93 11.02 8.39
CA GLY A 95 -8.67 10.75 7.17
C GLY A 95 -8.20 11.56 5.97
N LYS A 96 -9.11 11.74 5.02
CA LYS A 96 -8.83 12.32 3.70
C LYS A 96 -8.49 13.82 3.76
N VAL A 97 -7.93 14.35 2.67
CA VAL A 97 -7.62 15.78 2.52
C VAL A 97 -8.89 16.63 2.64
N ALA A 98 -10.07 16.09 2.31
CA ALA A 98 -11.36 16.73 2.56
C ALA A 98 -11.56 17.10 4.04
N ASN A 99 -11.26 16.18 4.97
CA ASN A 99 -11.36 16.45 6.41
C ASN A 99 -10.40 17.56 6.84
N LEU A 100 -9.19 17.59 6.28
CA LEU A 100 -8.22 18.66 6.53
C LEU A 100 -8.74 20.02 6.05
N ARG A 101 -9.44 20.08 4.91
CA ARG A 101 -10.09 21.33 4.44
C ARG A 101 -11.14 21.81 5.42
N GLU A 102 -12.00 20.91 5.90
CA GLU A 102 -13.01 21.24 6.90
C GLU A 102 -12.36 21.76 8.19
N CYS A 103 -11.30 21.08 8.68
CA CYS A 103 -10.53 21.52 9.84
C CYS A 103 -9.99 22.96 9.68
N ILE A 104 -9.47 23.30 8.49
CA ILE A 104 -8.96 24.65 8.20
C ILE A 104 -10.10 25.67 8.13
N ALA A 105 -11.23 25.31 7.52
CA ALA A 105 -12.40 26.17 7.44
C ALA A 105 -13.00 26.46 8.83
N GLU A 106 -13.03 25.46 9.72
CA GLU A 106 -13.48 25.61 11.11
C GLU A 106 -12.55 26.51 11.93
N ALA A 107 -11.24 26.41 11.71
CA ALA A 107 -10.24 27.22 12.41
C ALA A 107 -10.25 28.71 12.01
N LYS A 108 -10.86 29.06 10.87
CA LYS A 108 -11.03 30.44 10.35
C LYS A 108 -9.75 31.29 10.41
N PRO A 109 -8.62 30.84 9.81
CA PRO A 109 -7.43 31.67 9.73
C PRO A 109 -7.68 32.93 8.86
N ASP A 110 -6.89 33.98 9.04
CA ASP A 110 -6.96 35.16 8.16
C ASP A 110 -6.45 34.82 6.77
N MET A 111 -7.36 34.62 5.82
CA MET A 111 -7.02 34.23 4.45
C MET A 111 -6.43 35.38 3.62
N THR A 112 -6.59 36.63 4.06
CA THR A 112 -6.22 37.83 3.30
C THR A 112 -4.78 38.29 3.51
N LYS A 113 -4.08 37.72 4.50
CA LYS A 113 -2.69 38.06 4.77
C LYS A 113 -1.81 37.69 3.57
N SER A 114 -1.09 38.69 3.04
CA SER A 114 -0.17 38.52 1.91
C SER A 114 1.27 38.29 2.33
N PHE A 115 1.98 37.52 1.52
CA PHE A 115 3.37 37.14 1.70
C PHE A 115 4.12 37.34 0.38
N GLU A 116 5.07 38.28 0.36
CA GLU A 116 6.00 38.46 -0.75
C GLU A 116 6.94 37.24 -0.90
N SER A 117 7.31 36.63 0.22
CA SER A 117 8.03 35.36 0.29
C SER A 117 7.45 34.46 1.38
N HIS A 118 7.28 33.18 1.09
CA HIS A 118 6.69 32.18 2.00
C HIS A 118 7.30 30.81 1.78
N ALA A 119 7.30 29.99 2.83
CA ALA A 119 7.62 28.57 2.75
C ALA A 119 6.55 27.72 3.43
N ALA A 120 6.07 26.71 2.71
CA ALA A 120 5.04 25.79 3.19
C ALA A 120 5.42 24.34 2.92
N ILE A 121 5.03 23.46 3.84
CA ILE A 121 5.16 22.01 3.70
C ILE A 121 3.86 21.33 4.07
N SER A 122 3.56 20.22 3.40
CA SER A 122 2.37 19.41 3.61
C SER A 122 2.63 17.94 3.33
N GLN A 123 1.78 17.08 3.89
CA GLN A 123 1.89 15.64 3.71
C GLN A 123 0.52 14.96 3.74
N THR A 124 0.35 13.92 2.91
CA THR A 124 -0.61 12.83 3.12
C THR A 124 0.12 11.60 3.65
N ARG A 125 -0.42 10.98 4.68
CA ARG A 125 0.23 9.90 5.42
C ARG A 125 -0.45 8.56 5.20
N TRP A 126 0.37 7.54 5.01
CA TRP A 126 0.06 6.14 5.22
C TRP A 126 0.81 5.68 6.47
N ALA A 127 0.10 5.24 7.50
CA ALA A 127 0.68 4.95 8.81
C ALA A 127 1.53 3.67 8.83
N THR A 128 2.86 3.80 8.99
CA THR A 128 3.78 2.67 9.22
C THR A 128 4.07 2.45 10.71
N HIS A 129 4.37 3.52 11.44
CA HIS A 129 4.59 3.55 12.90
C HIS A 129 3.58 4.46 13.60
N GLY A 130 2.97 3.99 14.69
CA GLY A 130 1.93 4.74 15.40
C GLY A 130 0.57 4.76 14.67
N SER A 131 -0.51 4.66 15.43
CA SER A 131 -1.88 4.66 14.88
C SER A 131 -2.21 5.99 14.17
N PRO A 132 -3.11 5.98 13.16
CA PRO A 132 -3.65 7.21 12.60
C PRO A 132 -4.29 8.07 13.70
N SER A 133 -3.66 9.20 14.01
CA SER A 133 -4.12 10.14 15.04
C SER A 133 -3.64 11.54 14.69
N ARG A 134 -4.37 12.58 15.11
CA ARG A 134 -3.97 13.99 14.88
C ARG A 134 -2.54 14.28 15.36
N GLN A 135 -2.08 13.59 16.41
CA GLN A 135 -0.71 13.73 16.92
C GLN A 135 0.32 13.14 15.94
N ASN A 136 0.05 11.94 15.43
CA ASN A 136 0.92 11.21 14.50
C ASN A 136 0.85 11.73 13.05
N CYS A 137 -0.11 12.59 12.70
CA CYS A 137 -0.11 13.31 11.43
C CYS A 137 1.15 14.19 11.31
N HIS A 138 1.74 14.24 10.13
CA HIS A 138 2.77 15.24 9.82
C HIS A 138 2.08 16.57 9.43
N PRO A 139 2.78 17.72 9.44
CA PRO A 139 4.17 17.93 9.86
C PRO A 139 4.43 17.65 11.36
N HIS A 140 5.61 17.12 11.66
CA HIS A 140 6.10 16.97 13.03
C HIS A 140 6.90 18.18 13.47
N ARG A 141 6.80 18.55 14.75
CA ARG A 141 7.42 19.75 15.33
C ARG A 141 8.56 19.41 16.30
N SER A 142 9.58 20.26 16.34
CA SER A 142 10.68 20.16 17.32
C SER A 142 10.24 20.47 18.75
N ASP A 143 9.30 21.37 18.94
CA ASP A 143 8.89 21.92 20.24
C ASP A 143 7.50 22.56 20.15
N PRO A 144 6.88 22.96 21.27
CA PRO A 144 5.57 23.61 21.26
C PRO A 144 5.47 24.91 20.45
N THR A 145 6.60 25.59 20.21
CA THR A 145 6.71 26.84 19.44
C THR A 145 7.01 26.62 17.96
N TRP A 146 7.11 25.38 17.49
CA TRP A 146 7.31 25.01 16.09
C TRP A 146 8.60 25.59 15.47
N GLU A 147 9.72 25.59 16.21
CA GLU A 147 10.98 26.12 15.67
C GLU A 147 11.43 25.38 14.40
N PHE A 148 11.23 24.06 14.34
CA PHE A 148 11.41 23.23 13.15
C PHE A 148 10.17 22.39 12.89
N ALA A 149 9.78 22.30 11.62
CA ALA A 149 8.69 21.48 11.11
C ALA A 149 9.21 20.53 10.01
N VAL A 150 8.84 19.25 10.09
CA VAL A 150 9.33 18.20 9.18
C VAL A 150 8.18 17.38 8.61
N VAL A 151 8.22 17.11 7.30
CA VAL A 151 7.45 16.04 6.63
C VAL A 151 8.42 14.99 6.08
N HIS A 152 8.01 13.73 6.07
CA HIS A 152 8.91 12.62 5.79
C HIS A 152 8.15 11.43 5.18
N ASN A 153 8.73 10.85 4.14
CA ASN A 153 8.33 9.63 3.46
C ASN A 153 9.45 8.60 3.61
N GLY A 154 9.14 7.44 4.17
CA GLY A 154 10.13 6.40 4.41
C GLY A 154 10.09 5.92 5.86
N ILE A 155 11.18 5.28 6.28
CA ILE A 155 11.34 4.73 7.63
C ILE A 155 12.75 5.05 8.11
N ILE A 156 12.85 5.73 9.26
CA ILE A 156 14.11 5.92 9.98
C ILE A 156 14.35 4.71 10.87
N THR A 157 15.24 3.83 10.43
CA THR A 157 15.52 2.53 11.07
C THR A 157 16.19 2.65 12.44
N ASN A 158 16.98 3.71 12.67
CA ASN A 158 17.67 3.97 13.94
C ASN A 158 16.94 5.00 14.84
N TYR A 159 15.63 5.18 14.66
CA TYR A 159 14.87 6.19 15.43
C TYR A 159 14.83 5.90 16.93
N LYS A 160 14.94 4.63 17.35
CA LYS A 160 14.92 4.24 18.77
C LYS A 160 16.18 4.74 19.49
N GLU A 161 17.34 4.58 18.85
CA GLU A 161 18.63 5.07 19.35
C GLU A 161 18.62 6.60 19.44
N LEU A 162 18.14 7.27 18.40
CA LEU A 162 18.01 8.73 18.36
C LEU A 162 17.04 9.24 19.45
N LYS A 163 15.90 8.56 19.64
CA LYS A 163 14.93 8.91 20.67
C LYS A 163 15.54 8.84 22.07
N VAL A 164 16.22 7.74 22.41
CA VAL A 164 16.90 7.58 23.70
C VAL A 164 17.97 8.66 23.90
N LEU A 165 18.76 8.97 22.87
CA LEU A 165 19.76 10.04 22.92
C LEU A 165 19.10 11.39 23.22
N LEU A 166 18.07 11.77 22.48
CA LEU A 166 17.42 13.08 22.60
C LEU A 166 16.64 13.22 23.92
N GLU A 167 16.00 12.15 24.40
CA GLU A 167 15.38 12.10 25.72
C GLU A 167 16.42 12.32 26.83
N SER A 168 17.62 11.75 26.71
CA SER A 168 18.73 11.99 27.66
C SER A 168 19.22 13.45 27.66
N LYS A 169 18.96 14.19 26.58
CA LYS A 169 19.27 15.62 26.43
C LYS A 169 18.10 16.54 26.83
N GLY A 170 17.01 15.98 27.35
CA GLY A 170 15.87 16.74 27.89
C GLY A 170 14.73 17.00 26.90
N PHE A 171 14.79 16.44 25.68
CA PHE A 171 13.68 16.52 24.73
C PHE A 171 12.54 15.59 25.16
N ARG A 172 11.30 16.05 24.98
CA ARG A 172 10.09 15.26 25.18
C ARG A 172 9.47 14.92 23.84
N PHE A 173 9.11 13.65 23.66
CA PHE A 173 8.41 13.16 22.48
C PHE A 173 6.91 13.16 22.73
N GLU A 174 6.15 13.58 21.72
CA GLU A 174 4.69 13.69 21.74
C GLU A 174 4.01 12.61 20.90
N THR A 175 4.78 11.90 20.07
CA THR A 175 4.26 10.98 19.06
C THR A 175 4.95 9.61 19.11
N GLU A 176 4.34 8.66 18.42
CA GLU A 176 4.86 7.30 18.26
C GLU A 176 5.62 7.13 16.93
N THR A 177 5.79 8.22 16.17
CA THR A 177 6.41 8.16 14.85
C THR A 177 7.92 8.25 14.96
N ASP A 178 8.59 7.61 14.00
CA ASP A 178 10.02 7.73 13.77
C ASP A 178 10.43 9.17 13.38
N THR A 179 9.53 9.86 12.66
CA THR A 179 9.77 11.18 12.06
C THR A 179 9.98 12.29 13.09
N GLU A 180 9.34 12.23 14.27
CA GLU A 180 9.53 13.26 15.31
C GLU A 180 11.00 13.39 15.72
N CYS A 181 11.78 12.30 15.67
CA CYS A 181 13.21 12.31 15.97
C CYS A 181 13.98 13.28 15.07
N ILE A 182 13.58 13.43 13.79
CA ILE A 182 14.23 14.33 12.83
C ILE A 182 14.07 15.79 13.27
N ALA A 183 12.84 16.18 13.65
CA ALA A 183 12.55 17.54 14.09
C ALA A 183 13.27 17.86 15.42
N LYS A 184 13.27 16.93 16.38
CA LYS A 184 14.00 17.09 17.64
C LYS A 184 15.51 17.17 17.42
N LEU A 185 16.06 16.35 16.53
CA LEU A 185 17.49 16.34 16.20
C LEU A 185 17.94 17.65 15.55
N ALA A 186 17.15 18.19 14.61
CA ALA A 186 17.41 19.50 14.01
C ALA A 186 17.50 20.60 15.07
N LYS A 187 16.55 20.62 16.01
CA LYS A 187 16.59 21.56 17.13
C LYS A 187 17.79 21.35 18.05
N TYR A 188 18.10 20.11 18.42
CA TYR A 188 19.25 19.81 19.27
C TYR A 188 20.57 20.33 18.69
N LEU A 189 20.79 20.14 17.38
CA LEU A 189 21.98 20.61 16.69
C LEU A 189 22.01 22.14 16.53
N TYR A 190 20.85 22.75 16.29
CA TYR A 190 20.70 24.21 16.25
C TYR A 190 20.98 24.85 17.62
N ASP A 191 20.43 24.31 18.70
CA ASP A 191 20.62 24.82 20.07
C ASP A 191 22.09 24.78 20.49
N GLN A 192 22.90 23.88 19.91
CA GLN A 192 24.35 23.86 20.11
C GLN A 192 25.09 24.92 19.30
N ASN A 193 24.58 25.26 18.11
CA ASN A 193 25.22 26.17 17.17
C ASN A 193 24.17 27.13 16.54
N PRO A 194 23.70 28.17 17.25
CA PRO A 194 22.56 28.99 16.79
C PRO A 194 22.79 29.77 15.48
N ASP A 195 24.06 29.99 15.10
CA ASP A 195 24.45 30.70 13.87
C ASP A 195 24.76 29.75 12.70
N ILE A 196 24.44 28.46 12.81
CA ILE A 196 24.68 27.47 11.76
C ILE A 196 23.83 27.79 10.51
N GLU A 197 24.39 27.67 9.32
CA GLU A 197 23.62 27.81 8.07
C GLU A 197 22.69 26.60 7.87
N PHE A 198 21.51 26.81 7.28
CA PHE A 198 20.46 25.79 7.23
C PHE A 198 20.91 24.50 6.52
N HIS A 199 21.63 24.64 5.40
CA HIS A 199 22.14 23.49 4.65
C HIS A 199 23.20 22.70 5.44
N VAL A 200 23.99 23.36 6.30
CA VAL A 200 24.98 22.70 7.17
C VAL A 200 24.28 21.95 8.29
N LEU A 201 23.26 22.55 8.90
CA LEU A 201 22.40 21.88 9.88
C LEU A 201 21.74 20.63 9.28
N ALA A 202 21.16 20.76 8.09
CA ALA A 202 20.54 19.66 7.37
C ALA A 202 21.52 18.52 7.11
N LYS A 203 22.72 18.83 6.61
CA LYS A 203 23.80 17.83 6.41
C LYS A 203 24.11 17.08 7.70
N ALA A 204 24.21 17.78 8.83
CA ALA A 204 24.47 17.16 10.13
C ALA A 204 23.31 16.27 10.60
N VAL A 205 22.06 16.69 10.41
CA VAL A 205 20.87 15.87 10.70
C VAL A 205 20.88 14.61 9.86
N ILE A 206 20.99 14.74 8.54
CA ILE A 206 20.86 13.62 7.59
C ILE A 206 21.97 12.58 7.78
N LYS A 207 23.16 13.01 8.19
CA LYS A 207 24.29 12.12 8.50
C LYS A 207 23.98 11.13 9.63
N GLU A 208 23.14 11.51 10.60
CA GLU A 208 22.76 10.67 11.74
C GLU A 208 21.55 9.76 11.44
N LEU A 209 20.86 9.98 10.31
CA LEU A 209 19.68 9.19 9.94
C LEU A 209 20.07 7.92 9.17
N GLN A 210 19.47 6.80 9.55
CA GLN A 210 19.60 5.52 8.84
C GLN A 210 18.25 5.07 8.31
N GLY A 211 18.22 4.55 7.08
CA GLY A 211 17.02 4.02 6.44
C GLY A 211 16.74 4.71 5.10
N ALA A 212 15.47 4.70 4.69
CA ALA A 212 15.00 5.40 3.51
C ALA A 212 14.23 6.64 3.93
N LEU A 213 14.51 7.78 3.29
CA LEU A 213 13.86 9.06 3.54
C LEU A 213 13.66 9.85 2.24
N GLY A 214 12.54 10.54 2.18
CA GLY A 214 12.33 11.75 1.38
C GLY A 214 11.71 12.74 2.35
N LEU A 215 12.35 13.88 2.60
CA LEU A 215 11.90 14.80 3.65
C LEU A 215 11.98 16.26 3.22
N LEU A 216 11.11 17.07 3.81
CA LEU A 216 11.21 18.53 3.77
C LEU A 216 11.34 19.06 5.20
N ILE A 217 12.27 20.00 5.40
CA ILE A 217 12.47 20.71 6.67
C ILE A 217 12.19 22.20 6.46
N LYS A 218 11.35 22.75 7.31
CA LYS A 218 11.08 24.19 7.44
C LYS A 218 11.45 24.65 8.84
N SER A 219 11.92 25.89 9.00
CA SER A 219 12.19 26.48 10.30
C SER A 219 11.80 27.96 10.37
N VAL A 220 11.52 28.45 11.59
CA VAL A 220 11.36 29.88 11.86
C VAL A 220 12.69 30.65 11.90
N HIS A 221 13.80 29.93 12.11
CA HIS A 221 15.16 30.51 12.15
C HIS A 221 15.71 30.79 10.74
N TYR A 222 15.18 30.06 9.74
CA TYR A 222 15.52 30.19 8.32
C TYR A 222 14.25 30.52 7.51
N PRO A 223 13.71 31.74 7.66
CA PRO A 223 12.45 32.12 7.02
C PRO A 223 12.58 32.07 5.50
N HIS A 224 11.53 31.59 4.82
CA HIS A 224 11.45 31.50 3.35
C HIS A 224 12.39 30.45 2.73
N GLU A 225 13.01 29.62 3.56
CA GLU A 225 13.89 28.53 3.12
C GLU A 225 13.25 27.16 3.36
N VAL A 226 13.58 26.20 2.50
CA VAL A 226 13.23 24.78 2.69
C VAL A 226 14.42 23.91 2.31
N ILE A 227 14.69 22.91 3.16
CA ILE A 227 15.60 21.82 2.84
C ILE A 227 14.78 20.64 2.34
N ALA A 228 15.17 20.08 1.21
CA ALA A 228 14.65 18.86 0.65
C ALA A 228 15.77 17.82 0.55
N ALA A 229 15.58 16.64 1.13
CA ALA A 229 16.58 15.58 1.10
C ALA A 229 15.98 14.25 0.69
N ARG A 230 16.73 13.48 -0.10
CA ARG A 230 16.33 12.18 -0.63
C ARG A 230 17.39 11.12 -0.34
N LYS A 231 16.92 9.95 0.08
CA LYS A 231 17.65 8.69 0.14
C LYS A 231 16.65 7.53 0.08
N GLY A 232 16.42 6.95 -1.10
CA GLY A 232 15.52 5.82 -1.28
C GLY A 232 14.02 6.15 -1.35
N SER A 233 13.59 7.40 -1.17
CA SER A 233 12.21 7.83 -1.44
C SER A 233 12.18 8.94 -2.50
N PRO A 234 11.33 8.87 -3.54
CA PRO A 234 11.30 9.87 -4.60
C PRO A 234 11.02 11.29 -4.11
N LEU A 235 11.74 12.26 -4.69
CA LEU A 235 11.52 13.69 -4.47
C LEU A 235 11.88 14.46 -5.75
N VAL A 236 11.00 15.36 -6.17
CA VAL A 236 11.10 16.16 -7.38
C VAL A 236 10.82 17.63 -7.06
N ILE A 237 11.52 18.54 -7.73
CA ILE A 237 11.38 19.99 -7.59
C ILE A 237 10.90 20.57 -8.91
N GLY A 238 9.66 21.06 -8.95
CA GLY A 238 9.14 21.90 -10.02
C GLY A 238 9.58 23.34 -9.88
N VAL A 239 9.90 23.97 -11.00
CA VAL A 239 10.28 25.39 -11.02
C VAL A 239 9.38 26.20 -11.95
N ARG A 240 8.87 27.32 -11.45
CA ARG A 240 8.15 28.34 -12.23
C ARG A 240 8.84 29.68 -12.08
N THR A 241 9.44 30.16 -13.17
CA THR A 241 10.09 31.48 -13.25
C THR A 241 9.95 32.02 -14.68
N ALA A 242 10.07 33.34 -14.84
CA ALA A 242 9.91 34.02 -16.13
C ALA A 242 11.03 33.70 -17.13
N GLN A 243 12.28 33.61 -16.66
CA GLN A 243 13.43 33.27 -17.50
C GLN A 243 14.40 32.35 -16.76
N MET A 244 14.87 31.32 -17.44
CA MET A 244 15.83 30.33 -16.92
C MET A 244 17.05 30.31 -17.85
N LYS A 245 18.24 30.54 -17.30
CA LYS A 245 19.47 30.69 -18.13
C LYS A 245 20.09 29.37 -18.55
N VAL A 246 20.06 28.40 -17.64
CA VAL A 246 20.60 27.05 -17.84
C VAL A 246 19.60 26.04 -17.30
N ASP A 247 19.43 24.93 -18.02
CA ASP A 247 18.52 23.86 -17.65
C ASP A 247 19.22 22.81 -16.76
N PHE A 248 20.15 23.23 -15.91
CA PHE A 248 20.85 22.33 -14.97
C PHE A 248 21.31 23.05 -13.69
N VAL A 249 21.49 22.26 -12.63
CA VAL A 249 22.01 22.70 -11.32
C VAL A 249 23.22 21.83 -10.95
N ASP A 250 24.30 22.48 -10.53
CA ASP A 250 25.53 21.80 -10.09
C ASP A 250 25.38 21.22 -8.68
N VAL A 251 25.99 20.05 -8.45
CA VAL A 251 26.03 19.38 -7.14
C VAL A 251 27.32 19.77 -6.41
N GLU A 252 27.16 20.35 -5.23
CA GLU A 252 28.25 20.78 -4.36
C GLU A 252 28.67 19.69 -3.37
N TYR A 253 29.98 19.53 -3.19
CA TYR A 253 30.56 18.57 -2.25
C TYR A 253 31.11 19.29 -1.03
N SER A 254 30.99 18.64 0.13
CA SER A 254 31.69 19.07 1.34
C SER A 254 33.16 18.68 1.18
N GLU A 255 34.11 19.63 1.22
CA GLU A 255 35.54 19.29 1.20
C GLU A 255 35.91 18.47 2.47
N GLU A 256 36.83 17.51 2.33
CA GLU A 256 37.56 16.89 3.44
C GLU A 256 38.47 17.95 4.12
N GLY A 257 37.84 18.88 4.82
CA GLY A 257 38.47 19.87 5.68
C GLY A 257 37.53 20.08 6.85
N GLY A 258 37.80 19.39 7.96
CA GLY A 258 36.88 19.22 9.07
C GLY A 258 36.24 20.51 9.59
N ALA A 259 35.05 20.37 10.18
CA ALA A 259 34.45 21.40 11.01
C ALA A 259 35.53 22.03 11.91
N LEU A 260 35.77 23.32 11.72
CA LEU A 260 36.78 24.04 12.50
C LEU A 260 36.40 23.91 13.99
N PRO A 261 37.32 23.49 14.87
CA PRO A 261 37.08 23.49 16.30
C PRO A 261 36.67 24.90 16.75
N ALA A 262 35.67 24.99 17.61
CA ALA A 262 35.08 26.25 18.08
C ALA A 262 36.11 27.29 18.60
N GLU A 263 37.28 26.83 19.04
CA GLU A 263 38.41 27.71 19.42
C GLU A 263 38.98 28.54 18.27
N GLN A 264 39.10 28.00 17.04
CA GLN A 264 39.68 28.72 15.90
C GLN A 264 38.71 29.70 15.24
N ALA A 265 37.39 29.44 15.32
CA ALA A 265 36.37 30.40 14.88
C ALA A 265 36.41 31.70 15.72
N SER A 266 36.71 31.59 17.02
CA SER A 266 36.85 32.74 17.92
C SER A 266 38.11 33.59 17.62
N GLN A 267 39.22 32.96 17.23
CA GLN A 267 40.47 33.66 16.91
C GLN A 267 40.38 34.43 15.59
N ASN A 268 39.66 33.90 14.59
CA ASN A 268 39.45 34.58 13.31
C ASN A 268 38.52 35.81 13.42
N ALA A 269 37.56 35.79 14.36
CA ALA A 269 36.74 36.95 14.66
C ALA A 269 37.54 38.07 15.36
N ALA A 270 38.54 37.71 16.17
CA ALA A 270 39.43 38.68 16.84
C ALA A 270 40.42 39.33 15.86
N ALA A 271 40.91 38.62 14.86
CA ALA A 271 41.85 39.13 13.86
C ALA A 271 41.23 40.21 12.93
N LYS A 272 39.91 40.16 12.69
CA LYS A 272 39.19 41.14 11.85
C LYS A 272 39.09 42.56 12.43
N LYS A 273 39.41 42.76 13.72
CA LYS A 273 39.38 44.09 14.36
C LYS A 273 40.72 44.84 14.34
N SER A 274 41.80 44.27 13.82
CA SER A 274 43.17 44.75 14.12
C SER A 274 44.06 45.18 12.94
N SER A 275 43.68 45.10 11.66
CA SER A 275 44.64 45.38 10.58
C SER A 275 44.22 46.48 9.61
N THR A 276 44.48 47.73 10.00
CA THR A 276 44.86 48.82 9.10
C THR A 276 46.31 48.62 8.66
N SER A 277 46.56 48.08 7.46
CA SER A 277 47.76 48.40 6.66
C SER A 277 47.71 47.79 5.25
N LEU A 278 48.36 48.49 4.33
CA LEU A 278 48.45 48.32 2.88
C LEU A 278 49.34 47.14 2.42
N LEU A 279 49.04 46.68 1.20
CA LEU A 279 49.87 46.04 0.17
C LEU A 279 50.06 44.50 0.15
N LEU A 280 49.67 43.93 -1.00
CA LEU A 280 50.06 42.63 -1.59
C LEU A 280 49.61 41.36 -0.84
N ALA A 281 48.33 41.02 -0.98
CA ALA A 281 47.83 39.65 -0.79
C ALA A 281 47.54 39.01 -2.17
N PRO A 282 47.84 37.71 -2.37
CA PRO A 282 47.48 37.00 -3.61
C PRO A 282 45.94 36.99 -3.77
N PRO A 283 45.42 36.86 -5.01
CA PRO A 283 43.98 36.89 -5.24
C PRO A 283 43.31 35.80 -4.40
N ASP A 284 42.36 36.23 -3.60
CA ASP A 284 41.61 35.43 -2.65
C ASP A 284 40.90 34.28 -3.38
N LYS A 285 41.37 33.04 -3.18
CA LYS A 285 40.77 31.84 -3.79
C LYS A 285 39.33 31.60 -3.31
N SER A 286 38.88 32.29 -2.25
CA SER A 286 37.48 32.28 -1.81
C SER A 286 36.51 32.92 -2.82
N LEU A 287 37.00 33.75 -3.75
CA LEU A 287 36.16 34.37 -4.79
C LEU A 287 35.85 33.44 -5.97
N LEU A 288 36.49 32.28 -6.08
CA LEU A 288 36.25 31.30 -7.15
C LEU A 288 35.22 30.21 -6.78
N HIS A 289 34.75 30.17 -5.53
CA HIS A 289 33.84 29.12 -5.03
C HIS A 289 32.37 29.53 -4.90
N ARG A 290 31.93 30.64 -5.52
CA ARG A 290 30.50 30.89 -5.72
C ARG A 290 29.99 30.07 -6.90
N SER A 291 29.74 28.78 -6.69
CA SER A 291 28.79 28.01 -7.52
C SER A 291 27.36 28.43 -7.18
N GLN A 292 27.05 29.73 -7.34
CA GLN A 292 25.66 30.17 -7.34
C GLN A 292 24.96 29.48 -8.51
N SER A 293 23.79 28.90 -8.26
CA SER A 293 22.97 28.28 -9.29
C SER A 293 22.64 29.31 -10.37
N ARG A 294 23.44 29.31 -11.46
CA ARG A 294 23.33 30.29 -12.57
C ARG A 294 21.96 30.24 -13.26
N ALA A 295 21.19 29.17 -13.02
CA ALA A 295 19.87 28.94 -13.57
C ALA A 295 18.85 30.05 -13.23
N PHE A 296 18.96 30.67 -12.05
CA PHE A 296 17.89 31.50 -11.45
C PHE A 296 18.29 32.97 -11.18
N LEU A 297 19.43 33.40 -11.74
CA LEU A 297 19.95 34.77 -11.59
C LEU A 297 19.66 35.63 -12.83
N SER A 298 19.31 36.91 -12.63
CA SER A 298 19.25 37.92 -13.70
C SER A 298 20.64 38.23 -14.30
N ASP A 299 20.70 39.01 -15.39
CA ASP A 299 21.99 39.45 -15.98
C ASP A 299 22.82 40.33 -15.04
N ASP A 300 22.16 40.95 -14.06
CA ASP A 300 22.78 41.78 -13.03
C ASP A 300 23.11 41.02 -11.74
N GLY A 301 22.90 39.69 -11.70
CA GLY A 301 23.20 38.85 -10.53
C GLY A 301 22.19 38.96 -9.39
N THR A 302 21.01 39.53 -9.63
CA THR A 302 19.91 39.56 -8.66
C THR A 302 19.02 38.33 -8.81
N PRO A 303 18.53 37.74 -7.71
CA PRO A 303 17.61 36.60 -7.80
C PRO A 303 16.26 37.04 -8.39
N GLN A 304 15.73 36.25 -9.32
CA GLN A 304 14.46 36.55 -9.96
C GLN A 304 13.26 36.08 -9.11
N PRO A 305 12.08 36.70 -9.29
CA PRO A 305 10.83 36.16 -8.77
C PRO A 305 10.65 34.71 -9.24
N ALA A 306 10.44 33.81 -8.29
CA ALA A 306 10.38 32.38 -8.55
C ALA A 306 9.41 31.68 -7.60
N GLU A 307 8.80 30.61 -8.10
CA GLU A 307 7.99 29.69 -7.32
C GLU A 307 8.53 28.27 -7.49
N PHE A 308 8.67 27.56 -6.37
CA PHE A 308 9.17 26.20 -6.31
C PHE A 308 8.11 25.27 -5.73
N PHE A 309 7.97 24.11 -6.36
CA PHE A 309 6.98 23.09 -6.02
C PHE A 309 7.72 21.79 -5.73
N LEU A 310 7.85 21.44 -4.46
CA LEU A 310 8.54 20.21 -4.06
C LEU A 310 7.50 19.11 -3.88
N SER A 311 7.71 17.94 -4.47
CA SER A 311 6.74 16.85 -4.38
C SER A 311 7.42 15.50 -4.37
N SER A 312 6.83 14.51 -3.71
CA SER A 312 7.24 13.11 -3.87
C SER A 312 6.78 12.50 -5.20
N ASP A 313 5.87 13.17 -5.92
CA ASP A 313 5.36 12.73 -7.22
C ASP A 313 5.17 13.91 -8.20
N PRO A 314 5.66 13.80 -9.45
CA PRO A 314 5.48 14.84 -10.46
C PRO A 314 4.01 15.16 -10.80
N ALA A 315 3.05 14.27 -10.54
CA ALA A 315 1.63 14.48 -10.78
C ALA A 315 1.04 15.67 -10.00
N ALA A 316 1.62 16.02 -8.84
CA ALA A 316 1.22 17.21 -8.08
C ALA A 316 1.91 18.50 -8.58
N VAL A 317 2.91 18.38 -9.45
CA VAL A 317 3.70 19.53 -9.94
C VAL A 317 3.23 19.97 -11.34
N ILE A 318 2.75 19.03 -12.15
CA ILE A 318 2.49 19.21 -13.59
C ILE A 318 1.52 20.36 -13.93
N GLU A 319 0.58 20.65 -13.04
CA GLU A 319 -0.39 21.74 -13.22
C GLU A 319 0.23 23.12 -12.99
N HIS A 320 1.30 23.19 -12.19
CA HIS A 320 2.03 24.43 -11.91
C HIS A 320 3.15 24.68 -12.92
N THR A 321 3.86 23.63 -13.29
CA THR A 321 4.99 23.69 -14.21
C THR A 321 5.32 22.31 -14.79
N LYS A 322 5.72 22.29 -16.07
CA LYS A 322 6.28 21.09 -16.70
C LYS A 322 7.78 20.95 -16.48
N LYS A 323 8.46 21.98 -15.98
CA LYS A 323 9.91 21.97 -15.74
C LYS A 323 10.19 21.43 -14.34
N VAL A 324 10.83 20.27 -14.28
CA VAL A 324 11.15 19.58 -13.03
C VAL A 324 12.58 19.12 -12.95
N LEU A 325 13.10 19.07 -11.72
CA LEU A 325 14.41 18.52 -11.36
C LEU A 325 14.18 17.34 -10.42
N TYR A 326 14.63 16.16 -10.83
CA TYR A 326 14.59 14.97 -9.98
C TYR A 326 15.83 14.92 -9.08
N LEU A 327 15.62 14.79 -7.77
CA LEU A 327 16.71 14.55 -6.84
C LEU A 327 17.14 13.08 -6.91
N GLU A 328 18.42 12.79 -6.68
CA GLU A 328 18.95 11.44 -6.53
C GLU A 328 19.17 11.10 -5.05
N ASP A 329 19.59 9.86 -4.77
CA ASP A 329 19.94 9.46 -3.42
C ASP A 329 21.15 10.28 -2.90
N ASP A 330 21.08 10.64 -1.62
CA ASP A 330 22.02 11.49 -0.89
C ASP A 330 22.09 12.97 -1.35
N ASP A 331 21.19 13.40 -2.25
CA ASP A 331 21.03 14.81 -2.59
C ASP A 331 20.31 15.57 -1.47
N ILE A 332 20.86 16.74 -1.12
CA ILE A 332 20.31 17.70 -0.16
C ILE A 332 20.11 19.01 -0.92
N ALA A 333 18.90 19.25 -1.39
CA ALA A 333 18.53 20.49 -2.05
C ALA A 333 18.15 21.56 -1.02
N HIS A 334 18.76 22.73 -1.15
CA HIS A 334 18.48 23.91 -0.37
C HIS A 334 17.83 24.96 -1.27
N VAL A 335 16.56 25.26 -0.99
CA VAL A 335 15.82 26.31 -1.69
C VAL A 335 15.82 27.55 -0.81
N HIS A 336 16.49 28.61 -1.27
CA HIS A 336 16.66 29.89 -0.56
C HIS A 336 16.82 31.03 -1.56
N ASP A 337 16.39 32.24 -1.20
CA ASP A 337 16.56 33.46 -1.99
C ASP A 337 16.24 33.33 -3.49
N GLY A 338 15.18 32.57 -3.85
CA GLY A 338 14.80 32.36 -5.24
C GLY A 338 15.70 31.42 -6.05
N GLN A 339 16.57 30.65 -5.39
CA GLN A 339 17.55 29.74 -6.01
C GLN A 339 17.46 28.32 -5.44
N ILE A 340 18.04 27.36 -6.16
CA ILE A 340 18.21 25.97 -5.71
C ILE A 340 19.69 25.62 -5.76
N ASN A 341 20.25 25.25 -4.60
CA ASN A 341 21.57 24.65 -4.49
C ASN A 341 21.42 23.18 -4.08
N ILE A 342 22.22 22.29 -4.69
CA ILE A 342 22.17 20.86 -4.37
C ILE A 342 23.52 20.48 -3.75
N HIS A 343 23.48 19.86 -2.58
CA HIS A 343 24.67 19.43 -1.88
C HIS A 343 24.67 17.92 -1.66
N ARG A 344 25.86 17.33 -1.55
CA ARG A 344 26.05 15.93 -1.13
C ARG A 344 27.08 15.80 -0.01
N LEU A 345 26.89 14.81 0.86
CA LEU A 345 27.82 14.50 1.96
C LEU A 345 29.12 13.84 1.48
N THR A 346 29.02 12.90 0.54
CA THR A 346 30.14 12.11 0.02
C THR A 346 30.30 12.32 -1.48
N LYS A 347 31.56 12.38 -1.93
CA LYS A 347 31.86 12.36 -3.36
C LYS A 347 31.91 10.92 -3.84
N ASP A 348 30.95 10.55 -4.68
CA ASP A 348 30.96 9.28 -5.40
C ASP A 348 31.20 9.60 -6.89
N ASP A 349 32.36 9.19 -7.41
CA ASP A 349 32.76 9.45 -8.79
C ASP A 349 31.87 8.72 -9.83
N SER A 350 30.99 7.81 -9.39
CA SER A 350 30.03 7.12 -10.27
C SER A 350 28.74 7.92 -10.54
N LEU A 351 28.44 8.94 -9.74
CA LEU A 351 27.21 9.74 -9.84
C LEU A 351 27.44 11.07 -10.56
N SER A 352 26.41 11.55 -11.28
CA SER A 352 26.50 12.82 -12.00
C SER A 352 26.67 13.99 -11.03
N ASN A 353 27.60 14.90 -11.33
CA ASN A 353 27.81 16.16 -10.60
C ASN A 353 26.78 17.25 -10.97
N VAL A 354 25.83 16.93 -11.85
CA VAL A 354 24.85 17.86 -12.39
C VAL A 354 23.46 17.23 -12.36
N ARG A 355 22.45 18.03 -12.03
CA ARG A 355 21.03 17.68 -12.14
C ARG A 355 20.39 18.47 -13.26
N THR A 356 19.83 17.78 -14.25
CA THR A 356 19.17 18.42 -15.38
C THR A 356 17.72 18.73 -15.05
N ILE A 357 17.28 19.91 -15.45
CA ILE A 357 15.87 20.31 -15.44
C ILE A 357 15.23 19.74 -16.71
N GLN A 358 14.31 18.81 -16.51
CA GLN A 358 13.63 18.09 -17.58
C GLN A 358 12.22 18.63 -17.77
N THR A 359 11.71 18.51 -18.99
CA THR A 359 10.29 18.81 -19.26
C THR A 359 9.50 17.52 -19.20
N ILE A 360 8.50 17.46 -18.32
CA ILE A 360 7.63 16.29 -18.20
C ILE A 360 6.69 16.23 -19.43
N GLU A 361 6.62 15.07 -20.07
CA GLU A 361 5.71 14.78 -21.19
C GLU A 361 4.27 14.40 -20.77
N LEU A 362 3.98 14.39 -19.46
CA LEU A 362 2.65 14.12 -18.93
C LEU A 362 1.66 15.23 -19.31
N GLU A 363 0.45 14.85 -19.71
CA GLU A 363 -0.67 15.78 -19.90
C GLU A 363 -1.62 15.73 -18.70
N LEU A 364 -2.21 16.89 -18.36
CA LEU A 364 -3.13 17.00 -17.22
C LEU A 364 -4.36 16.08 -17.38
N GLN A 365 -4.81 15.84 -18.61
CA GLN A 365 -5.95 14.98 -18.93
C GLN A 365 -5.71 13.52 -18.52
N ASP A 366 -4.47 13.05 -18.58
CA ASP A 366 -4.10 11.68 -18.24
C ASP A 366 -4.35 11.36 -16.77
N ILE A 367 -4.24 12.36 -15.89
CA ILE A 367 -4.43 12.24 -14.44
C ILE A 367 -5.82 12.71 -13.97
N MET A 368 -6.75 13.02 -14.88
CA MET A 368 -8.14 13.37 -14.56
C MET A 368 -9.07 12.19 -14.81
N LYS A 369 -10.23 12.16 -14.13
CA LYS A 369 -11.24 11.10 -14.33
C LYS A 369 -12.02 11.24 -15.64
N GLY A 370 -12.11 12.45 -16.19
CA GLY A 370 -12.89 12.71 -17.40
C GLY A 370 -14.37 12.41 -17.19
N GLU A 371 -14.96 11.59 -18.07
CA GLU A 371 -16.38 11.19 -18.04
C GLU A 371 -16.67 10.01 -17.10
N PHE A 372 -15.66 9.45 -16.43
CA PHE A 372 -15.79 8.27 -15.58
C PHE A 372 -15.95 8.63 -14.09
N ASP A 373 -16.68 7.80 -13.35
CA ASP A 373 -16.89 8.00 -11.91
C ASP A 373 -15.62 7.70 -11.09
N HIS A 374 -14.83 6.73 -11.55
CA HIS A 374 -13.65 6.20 -10.88
C HIS A 374 -12.44 6.13 -11.82
N PHE A 375 -11.23 6.34 -11.28
CA PHE A 375 -9.99 6.15 -12.02
C PHE A 375 -9.85 4.71 -12.51
N MET A 376 -10.17 3.72 -11.66
CA MET A 376 -10.12 2.32 -12.08
C MET A 376 -11.01 2.06 -13.31
N GLN A 377 -12.20 2.67 -13.37
CA GLN A 377 -13.09 2.54 -14.53
C GLN A 377 -12.46 3.16 -15.78
N LYS A 378 -11.98 4.41 -15.68
CA LYS A 378 -11.26 5.08 -16.76
C LYS A 378 -10.12 4.21 -17.28
N GLU A 379 -9.28 3.72 -16.38
CA GLU A 379 -8.08 2.96 -16.71
C GLU A 379 -8.40 1.60 -17.34
N ILE A 380 -9.50 0.95 -16.95
CA ILE A 380 -10.00 -0.26 -17.63
C ILE A 380 -10.36 0.08 -19.08
N PHE A 381 -11.08 1.18 -19.29
CA PHE A 381 -11.57 1.60 -20.60
C PHE A 381 -10.49 2.21 -21.50
N GLU A 382 -9.38 2.69 -20.95
CA GLU A 382 -8.18 3.18 -21.66
C GLU A 382 -7.22 2.06 -22.11
N GLN A 383 -7.53 0.80 -21.81
CA GLN A 383 -6.66 -0.32 -22.19
C GLN A 383 -6.41 -0.48 -23.70
N PRO A 384 -7.37 -0.24 -24.60
CA PRO A 384 -7.11 -0.22 -26.05
C PRO A 384 -6.02 0.80 -26.41
N GLU A 385 -6.13 2.03 -25.92
CA GLU A 385 -5.20 3.13 -26.22
C GLU A 385 -3.83 2.92 -25.57
N SER A 386 -3.79 2.50 -24.31
CA SER A 386 -2.53 2.26 -23.58
C SER A 386 -1.72 1.10 -24.16
N ILE A 387 -2.36 0.04 -24.67
CA ILE A 387 -1.66 -1.03 -25.40
C ILE A 387 -1.09 -0.51 -26.72
N VAL A 388 -1.85 0.30 -27.48
CA VAL A 388 -1.32 0.95 -28.69
C VAL A 388 -0.12 1.83 -28.35
N ASN A 389 -0.17 2.60 -27.27
CA ASN A 389 0.95 3.42 -26.80
C ASN A 389 2.16 2.59 -26.37
N THR A 390 1.91 1.41 -25.79
CA THR A 390 2.96 0.44 -25.45
C THR A 390 3.68 -0.06 -26.70
N MET A 391 2.96 -0.28 -27.80
CA MET A 391 3.48 -0.78 -29.08
C MET A 391 4.03 0.32 -30.00
N ARG A 392 3.66 1.58 -29.76
CA ARG A 392 3.98 2.72 -30.64
C ARG A 392 5.48 2.84 -30.88
N GLY A 393 5.87 2.86 -32.15
CA GLY A 393 7.27 2.94 -32.58
C GLY A 393 8.13 1.69 -32.30
N ARG A 394 7.54 0.62 -31.72
CA ARG A 394 8.23 -0.62 -31.35
C ARG A 394 7.74 -1.80 -32.16
N LEU A 395 6.45 -1.85 -32.47
CA LEU A 395 5.84 -2.86 -33.33
C LEU A 395 5.67 -2.28 -34.74
N ASP A 396 6.19 -2.98 -35.74
CA ASP A 396 5.93 -2.74 -37.15
C ASP A 396 5.20 -3.96 -37.74
N PRO A 397 3.86 -3.93 -37.81
CA PRO A 397 3.06 -5.03 -38.33
C PRO A 397 3.23 -5.27 -39.83
N VAL A 398 3.68 -4.24 -40.59
CA VAL A 398 3.86 -4.32 -42.04
C VAL A 398 5.13 -5.08 -42.36
N ASN A 399 6.24 -4.70 -41.72
CA ASN A 399 7.53 -5.36 -41.91
C ASN A 399 7.75 -6.55 -40.95
N LYS A 400 6.73 -6.93 -40.16
CA LYS A 400 6.77 -8.03 -39.17
C LYS A 400 7.95 -7.92 -38.21
N LYS A 401 8.23 -6.70 -37.75
CA LYS A 401 9.42 -6.41 -36.93
C LYS A 401 9.04 -5.83 -35.57
N VAL A 402 9.79 -6.23 -34.55
CA VAL A 402 9.71 -5.67 -33.21
C VAL A 402 11.07 -5.08 -32.84
N THR A 403 11.11 -3.82 -32.46
CA THR A 403 12.33 -3.12 -32.06
C THR A 403 12.14 -2.47 -30.69
N LEU A 404 12.88 -2.95 -29.69
CA LEU A 404 12.91 -2.36 -28.36
C LEU A 404 14.20 -1.57 -28.18
N GLY A 405 14.13 -0.25 -28.38
CA GLY A 405 15.31 0.64 -28.36
C GLY A 405 16.15 0.51 -27.08
N GLY A 406 15.50 0.43 -25.92
CA GLY A 406 16.16 0.30 -24.62
C GLY A 406 16.95 -1.00 -24.42
N LEU A 407 16.66 -2.05 -25.20
CA LEU A 407 17.35 -3.35 -25.12
C LEU A 407 18.39 -3.57 -26.22
N ARG A 408 18.45 -2.68 -27.21
CA ARG A 408 19.22 -2.89 -28.46
C ARG A 408 20.69 -3.23 -28.22
N GLN A 409 21.33 -2.58 -27.25
CA GLN A 409 22.74 -2.79 -26.92
C GLN A 409 22.99 -4.11 -26.17
N TYR A 410 21.97 -4.66 -25.51
CA TYR A 410 22.09 -5.81 -24.61
C TYR A 410 21.47 -7.09 -25.16
N ILE A 411 20.71 -7.03 -26.26
CA ILE A 411 19.95 -8.18 -26.79
C ILE A 411 20.85 -9.40 -27.08
N SER A 412 22.07 -9.19 -27.58
CA SER A 412 23.05 -10.25 -27.85
C SER A 412 23.63 -10.85 -26.57
N THR A 413 23.71 -10.09 -25.48
CA THR A 413 24.12 -10.58 -24.17
C THR A 413 23.00 -11.36 -23.50
N ILE A 414 21.76 -10.85 -23.56
CA ILE A 414 20.58 -11.55 -23.04
C ILE A 414 20.39 -12.90 -23.75
N ARG A 415 20.55 -12.97 -25.08
CA ARG A 415 20.48 -14.23 -25.83
C ARG A 415 21.52 -15.29 -25.43
N ARG A 416 22.62 -14.89 -24.78
CA ARG A 416 23.69 -15.78 -24.30
C ARG A 416 23.49 -16.20 -22.84
N CYS A 417 22.51 -15.63 -22.14
CA CYS A 417 22.21 -16.01 -20.77
C CYS A 417 21.73 -17.46 -20.69
N ARG A 418 21.94 -18.11 -19.55
CA ARG A 418 21.50 -19.50 -19.34
C ARG A 418 20.13 -19.60 -18.69
N ARG A 419 19.64 -18.52 -18.11
CA ARG A 419 18.36 -18.43 -17.42
C ARG A 419 17.91 -16.98 -17.34
N ILE A 420 16.60 -16.78 -17.48
CA ILE A 420 15.95 -15.50 -17.22
C ILE A 420 15.11 -15.64 -15.95
N ILE A 421 15.25 -14.69 -15.03
CA ILE A 421 14.52 -14.66 -13.76
C ILE A 421 13.65 -13.40 -13.76
N PHE A 422 12.33 -13.58 -13.79
CA PHE A 422 11.38 -12.50 -13.56
C PHE A 422 11.17 -12.30 -12.06
N ILE A 423 11.29 -11.06 -11.59
CA ILE A 423 11.17 -10.70 -10.18
C ILE A 423 10.18 -9.54 -10.07
N ALA A 424 9.09 -9.74 -9.34
CA ALA A 424 8.04 -8.75 -9.17
C ALA A 424 7.17 -9.05 -7.93
N CYS A 425 6.20 -8.16 -7.66
CA CYS A 425 5.19 -8.32 -6.60
C CYS A 425 3.77 -8.15 -7.16
N GLY A 426 2.79 -8.80 -6.52
CA GLY A 426 1.34 -8.62 -6.80
C GLY A 426 0.97 -8.82 -8.27
N THR A 427 0.17 -7.90 -8.82
CA THR A 427 -0.25 -7.92 -10.23
C THR A 427 0.94 -7.96 -11.22
N SER A 428 2.07 -7.33 -10.90
CA SER A 428 3.27 -7.38 -11.77
C SER A 428 3.92 -8.77 -11.78
N TYR A 429 3.78 -9.55 -10.70
CA TYR A 429 4.19 -10.96 -10.68
C TYR A 429 3.25 -11.83 -11.54
N HIS A 430 1.95 -11.57 -11.53
CA HIS A 430 1.01 -12.26 -12.41
C HIS A 430 1.27 -11.99 -13.89
N SER A 431 1.66 -10.76 -14.27
CA SER A 431 2.01 -10.46 -15.66
C SER A 431 3.25 -11.26 -16.11
N CYS A 432 4.23 -11.46 -15.23
CA CYS A 432 5.39 -12.32 -15.48
C CYS A 432 4.99 -13.79 -15.65
N MET A 433 4.07 -14.28 -14.81
CA MET A 433 3.54 -15.65 -14.95
C MET A 433 2.78 -15.84 -16.26
N ALA A 434 2.03 -14.83 -16.70
CA ALA A 434 1.23 -14.87 -17.93
C ALA A 434 2.10 -15.03 -19.18
N VAL A 435 3.28 -14.41 -19.22
CA VAL A 435 4.21 -14.49 -20.36
C VAL A 435 5.21 -15.63 -20.26
N ARG A 436 5.32 -16.31 -19.11
CA ARG A 436 6.32 -17.37 -18.89
C ARG A 436 6.36 -18.40 -20.03
N GLY A 437 5.21 -18.95 -20.40
CA GLY A 437 5.13 -20.03 -21.39
C GLY A 437 5.61 -19.62 -22.78
N VAL A 438 5.30 -18.39 -23.22
CA VAL A 438 5.73 -17.88 -24.53
C VAL A 438 7.20 -17.46 -24.53
N PHE A 439 7.75 -17.01 -23.40
CA PHE A 439 9.20 -16.85 -23.26
C PHE A 439 9.93 -18.19 -23.37
N GLU A 440 9.47 -19.23 -22.67
CA GLU A 440 10.02 -20.59 -22.78
C GLU A 440 9.93 -21.10 -24.23
N GLU A 441 8.80 -20.88 -24.90
CA GLU A 441 8.55 -21.29 -26.29
C GLU A 441 9.48 -20.59 -27.31
N LEU A 442 9.62 -19.26 -27.21
CA LEU A 442 10.33 -18.46 -28.21
C LEU A 442 11.84 -18.42 -27.97
N THR A 443 12.26 -18.38 -26.70
CA THR A 443 13.67 -18.23 -26.32
C THR A 443 14.35 -19.57 -26.06
N GLU A 444 13.61 -20.61 -25.68
CA GLU A 444 14.15 -21.90 -25.22
C GLU A 444 15.19 -21.75 -24.08
N ILE A 445 15.13 -20.63 -23.36
CA ILE A 445 15.91 -20.35 -22.16
C ILE A 445 15.01 -20.68 -20.95
N PRO A 446 15.53 -21.35 -19.91
CA PRO A 446 14.82 -21.55 -18.65
C PRO A 446 14.32 -20.23 -18.06
N ILE A 447 13.02 -20.16 -17.77
CA ILE A 447 12.37 -19.00 -17.17
C ILE A 447 11.96 -19.33 -15.73
N ALA A 448 12.47 -18.55 -14.79
CA ALA A 448 11.98 -18.52 -13.41
C ALA A 448 11.12 -17.28 -13.20
N VAL A 449 10.08 -17.39 -12.37
CA VAL A 449 9.22 -16.27 -11.97
C VAL A 449 9.11 -16.31 -10.46
N GLU A 450 9.56 -15.24 -9.81
CA GLU A 450 9.79 -15.20 -8.36
C GLU A 450 9.07 -13.99 -7.76
N LEU A 451 8.46 -14.21 -6.58
CA LEU A 451 7.99 -13.10 -5.74
C LEU A 451 9.20 -12.44 -5.08
N ALA A 452 9.31 -11.11 -5.19
CA ALA A 452 10.53 -10.42 -4.76
C ALA A 452 10.86 -10.58 -3.27
N SER A 453 9.84 -10.63 -2.40
CA SER A 453 10.01 -10.88 -0.96
C SER A 453 10.59 -12.26 -0.67
N ASP A 454 9.96 -13.32 -1.15
CA ASP A 454 10.43 -14.70 -0.97
C ASP A 454 11.80 -14.95 -1.61
N PHE A 455 12.08 -14.29 -2.74
CA PHE A 455 13.39 -14.34 -3.39
C PHE A 455 14.51 -13.80 -2.49
N LEU A 456 14.25 -12.72 -1.76
CA LEU A 456 15.19 -12.13 -0.79
C LEU A 456 15.31 -12.99 0.47
N ASP A 457 14.18 -13.46 1.02
CA ASP A 457 14.14 -14.26 2.24
C ASP A 457 14.94 -15.56 2.09
N ARG A 458 14.82 -16.22 0.94
CA ARG A 458 15.58 -17.43 0.63
C ARG A 458 17.01 -17.17 0.19
N GLN A 459 17.39 -15.90 -0.01
CA GLN A 459 18.64 -15.50 -0.64
C GLN A 459 18.90 -16.32 -1.91
N ALA A 460 17.95 -16.25 -2.84
CA ALA A 460 17.95 -17.11 -4.03
C ALA A 460 19.30 -17.06 -4.79
N PRO A 461 19.81 -18.19 -5.29
CA PRO A 461 21.06 -18.22 -6.05
C PRO A 461 20.93 -17.48 -7.39
N VAL A 462 21.78 -16.47 -7.57
CA VAL A 462 21.90 -15.68 -8.80
C VAL A 462 23.35 -15.74 -9.30
N PHE A 463 23.52 -15.94 -10.60
CA PHE A 463 24.79 -16.09 -11.27
C PHE A 463 24.99 -14.97 -12.31
N ARG A 464 26.25 -14.79 -12.75
CA ARG A 464 26.62 -13.74 -13.72
C ARG A 464 26.03 -13.96 -15.11
N ASP A 465 25.69 -15.19 -15.45
CA ASP A 465 25.06 -15.58 -16.71
C ASP A 465 23.53 -15.64 -16.64
N ASP A 466 22.94 -15.17 -15.54
CA ASP A 466 21.50 -14.91 -15.44
C ASP A 466 21.16 -13.53 -16.02
N THR A 467 19.96 -13.43 -16.59
CA THR A 467 19.30 -12.14 -16.84
C THR A 467 18.12 -11.99 -15.88
N CYS A 468 18.18 -11.00 -14.99
CA CYS A 468 17.12 -10.71 -14.03
C CYS A 468 16.24 -9.57 -14.56
N VAL A 469 14.95 -9.85 -14.75
CA VAL A 469 13.96 -8.89 -15.26
C VAL A 469 13.08 -8.43 -14.11
N PHE A 470 13.12 -7.14 -13.81
CA PHE A 470 12.34 -6.51 -12.74
C PHE A 470 11.12 -5.84 -13.34
N VAL A 471 9.93 -6.30 -12.96
CA VAL A 471 8.67 -5.75 -13.47
C VAL A 471 7.97 -4.99 -12.35
N SER A 472 7.75 -3.69 -12.55
CA SER A 472 7.11 -2.83 -11.56
C SER A 472 6.46 -1.63 -12.24
N GLN A 473 5.17 -1.40 -11.98
CA GLN A 473 4.46 -0.21 -12.48
C GLN A 473 5.17 1.07 -12.01
N SER A 474 5.41 1.19 -10.70
CA SER A 474 5.95 2.42 -10.09
C SER A 474 7.46 2.53 -10.24
N GLY A 475 8.16 1.40 -10.38
CA GLY A 475 9.62 1.35 -10.35
C GLY A 475 10.23 1.63 -8.96
N GLU A 476 9.41 1.64 -7.90
CA GLU A 476 9.79 1.98 -6.52
C GLU A 476 9.38 0.92 -5.49
N THR A 477 8.84 -0.23 -5.95
CA THR A 477 8.45 -1.33 -5.05
C THR A 477 9.66 -1.81 -4.24
N ALA A 478 9.60 -1.67 -2.90
CA ALA A 478 10.75 -1.86 -2.01
C ALA A 478 11.41 -3.24 -2.17
N ASP A 479 10.65 -4.33 -2.11
CA ASP A 479 11.19 -5.69 -2.27
C ASP A 479 11.82 -5.89 -3.66
N SER A 480 11.18 -5.41 -4.73
CA SER A 480 11.74 -5.48 -6.09
C SER A 480 13.04 -4.68 -6.22
N LEU A 481 13.12 -3.51 -5.59
CA LEU A 481 14.32 -2.66 -5.59
C LEU A 481 15.46 -3.29 -4.77
N MET A 482 15.15 -3.91 -3.63
CA MET A 482 16.13 -4.66 -2.84
C MET A 482 16.61 -5.90 -3.60
N ALA A 483 15.72 -6.65 -4.25
CA ALA A 483 16.08 -7.78 -5.10
C ALA A 483 16.93 -7.35 -6.30
N LEU A 484 16.70 -6.15 -6.86
CA LEU A 484 17.54 -5.56 -7.89
C LEU A 484 18.97 -5.33 -7.40
N ARG A 485 19.13 -4.67 -6.26
CA ARG A 485 20.45 -4.46 -5.64
C ARG A 485 21.15 -5.79 -5.36
N TYR A 486 20.43 -6.77 -4.83
CA TYR A 486 20.95 -8.13 -4.58
C TYR A 486 21.46 -8.83 -5.86
N CYS A 487 20.78 -8.65 -6.99
CA CYS A 487 21.18 -9.22 -8.29
C CYS A 487 22.37 -8.48 -8.90
N LEU A 488 22.42 -7.15 -8.76
CA LEU A 488 23.55 -6.32 -9.20
C LEU A 488 24.84 -6.71 -8.48
N GLU A 489 24.79 -6.92 -7.16
CA GLU A 489 25.95 -7.38 -6.36
C GLU A 489 26.52 -8.72 -6.84
N ARG A 490 25.67 -9.58 -7.41
CA ARG A 490 26.05 -10.90 -7.96
C ARG A 490 26.49 -10.83 -9.42
N GLY A 491 26.44 -9.65 -10.03
CA GLY A 491 26.88 -9.38 -11.39
C GLY A 491 25.96 -9.96 -12.47
N ALA A 492 24.68 -10.19 -12.16
CA ALA A 492 23.70 -10.56 -13.17
C ALA A 492 23.35 -9.36 -14.06
N LEU A 493 22.98 -9.63 -15.32
CA LEU A 493 22.44 -8.60 -16.19
C LEU A 493 21.01 -8.26 -15.73
N THR A 494 20.72 -6.99 -15.51
CA THR A 494 19.42 -6.54 -14.98
C THR A 494 18.64 -5.74 -16.02
N VAL A 495 17.35 -6.06 -16.16
CA VAL A 495 16.43 -5.42 -17.12
C VAL A 495 15.22 -4.87 -16.37
N GLY A 496 14.92 -3.58 -16.51
CA GLY A 496 13.73 -2.96 -15.90
C GLY A 496 12.55 -2.88 -16.87
N VAL A 497 11.40 -3.43 -16.52
CA VAL A 497 10.12 -3.21 -17.24
C VAL A 497 9.23 -2.35 -16.34
N VAL A 498 9.18 -1.05 -16.63
CA VAL A 498 8.58 -0.05 -15.74
C VAL A 498 7.64 0.91 -16.46
N ASN A 499 6.71 1.52 -15.73
CA ASN A 499 5.81 2.54 -16.30
C ASN A 499 6.22 3.98 -15.95
N VAL A 500 7.02 4.18 -14.90
CA VAL A 500 7.49 5.50 -14.47
C VAL A 500 8.95 5.72 -14.92
N VAL A 501 9.16 6.72 -15.78
CA VAL A 501 10.48 7.16 -16.24
C VAL A 501 11.23 7.82 -15.08
N GLY A 502 12.52 7.51 -14.92
CA GLY A 502 13.34 8.08 -13.85
C GLY A 502 13.09 7.47 -12.46
N SER A 503 12.31 6.40 -12.38
CA SER A 503 12.16 5.61 -11.16
C SER A 503 13.45 4.88 -10.78
N SER A 504 13.60 4.52 -9.51
CA SER A 504 14.80 3.86 -8.96
C SER A 504 15.16 2.58 -9.71
N ILE A 505 14.19 1.72 -10.02
CA ILE A 505 14.43 0.51 -10.83
C ILE A 505 14.92 0.89 -12.23
N SER A 506 14.32 1.89 -12.88
CA SER A 506 14.69 2.30 -14.24
C SER A 506 16.13 2.83 -14.33
N LEU A 507 16.58 3.55 -13.31
CA LEU A 507 17.91 4.16 -13.25
C LEU A 507 19.00 3.15 -12.89
N LEU A 508 18.69 2.17 -12.03
CA LEU A 508 19.66 1.19 -11.55
C LEU A 508 19.81 -0.03 -12.47
N THR A 509 18.82 -0.34 -13.31
CA THR A 509 18.93 -1.45 -14.27
C THR A 509 19.86 -1.11 -15.44
N HIS A 510 20.57 -2.10 -15.97
CA HIS A 510 21.49 -1.90 -17.11
C HIS A 510 20.78 -1.47 -18.39
N CYS A 511 19.55 -1.97 -18.58
CA CYS A 511 18.68 -1.64 -19.69
C CYS A 511 17.22 -1.84 -19.28
N GLY A 512 16.28 -1.39 -20.12
CA GLY A 512 14.88 -1.53 -19.77
C GLY A 512 13.90 -1.24 -20.90
N VAL A 513 12.63 -1.48 -20.60
CA VAL A 513 11.48 -1.20 -21.45
C VAL A 513 10.49 -0.37 -20.65
N HIS A 514 10.23 0.85 -21.11
CA HIS A 514 9.16 1.66 -20.56
C HIS A 514 7.81 1.19 -21.13
N THR A 515 6.86 0.78 -20.29
CA THR A 515 5.56 0.26 -20.77
C THR A 515 4.76 1.32 -21.48
N ASN A 516 4.90 2.60 -21.12
CA ASN A 516 4.18 3.72 -21.75
C ASN A 516 2.65 3.54 -21.74
N ALA A 517 2.11 3.05 -20.62
CA ALA A 517 0.67 2.89 -20.41
C ALA A 517 -0.04 4.21 -20.05
N GLY A 518 0.75 5.27 -19.82
CA GLY A 518 0.29 6.49 -19.15
C GLY A 518 0.23 6.30 -17.63
N PRO A 519 -0.05 7.37 -16.86
CA PRO A 519 -0.15 7.33 -15.40
C PRO A 519 -1.30 6.42 -14.96
N GLU A 520 -1.06 5.63 -13.91
CA GLU A 520 -2.09 4.81 -13.26
C GLU A 520 -2.29 5.37 -11.85
N ILE A 521 -3.48 5.88 -11.59
CA ILE A 521 -3.91 6.53 -10.35
C ILE A 521 -4.78 5.57 -9.54
N GLY A 522 -5.55 4.69 -10.21
CA GLY A 522 -6.29 3.63 -9.56
C GLY A 522 -5.35 2.73 -8.75
N VAL A 523 -5.77 2.37 -7.54
CA VAL A 523 -4.90 1.61 -6.63
C VAL A 523 -4.70 0.19 -7.14
N ALA A 524 -5.78 -0.45 -7.56
CA ALA A 524 -5.74 -1.75 -8.21
C ALA A 524 -5.24 -1.59 -9.66
N SER A 525 -4.06 -2.14 -9.95
CA SER A 525 -3.46 -2.06 -11.28
C SER A 525 -4.32 -2.74 -12.35
N THR A 526 -4.48 -2.09 -13.51
CA THR A 526 -5.32 -2.54 -14.64
C THR A 526 -4.56 -2.42 -15.96
N LYS A 527 -4.44 -1.20 -16.51
CA LYS A 527 -3.72 -0.94 -17.77
C LYS A 527 -2.23 -1.21 -17.66
N ALA A 528 -1.62 -1.04 -16.48
CA ALA A 528 -0.22 -1.42 -16.32
C ALA A 528 -0.02 -2.95 -16.44
N TYR A 529 -0.95 -3.79 -15.97
CA TYR A 529 -0.87 -5.25 -16.16
C TYR A 529 -0.86 -5.64 -17.65
N THR A 530 -1.82 -5.12 -18.43
CA THR A 530 -1.92 -5.45 -19.86
C THR A 530 -0.79 -4.85 -20.68
N SER A 531 -0.33 -3.63 -20.36
CA SER A 531 0.86 -3.05 -20.98
C SER A 531 2.16 -3.78 -20.61
N GLN A 532 2.34 -4.24 -19.37
CA GLN A 532 3.47 -5.07 -18.97
C GLN A 532 3.49 -6.38 -19.77
N PHE A 533 2.33 -7.03 -19.87
CA PHE A 533 2.17 -8.25 -20.65
C PHE A 533 2.59 -8.01 -22.12
N VAL A 534 2.06 -6.98 -22.78
CA VAL A 534 2.41 -6.65 -24.18
C VAL A 534 3.90 -6.29 -24.34
N ALA A 535 4.46 -5.50 -23.42
CA ALA A 535 5.88 -5.14 -23.43
C ALA A 535 6.79 -6.38 -23.33
N MET A 536 6.43 -7.32 -22.46
CA MET A 536 7.17 -8.57 -22.30
C MET A 536 6.99 -9.51 -23.50
N ILE A 537 5.82 -9.56 -24.15
CA ILE A 537 5.66 -10.30 -25.42
C ILE A 537 6.59 -9.75 -26.49
N MET A 538 6.64 -8.42 -26.66
CA MET A 538 7.57 -7.78 -27.59
C MET A 538 9.03 -8.08 -27.24
N PHE A 539 9.35 -8.21 -25.95
CA PHE A 539 10.69 -8.61 -25.51
C PHE A 539 11.02 -10.04 -25.94
N ALA A 540 10.11 -11.01 -25.75
CA ALA A 540 10.31 -12.38 -26.25
C ALA A 540 10.42 -12.45 -27.80
N LEU A 541 9.63 -11.65 -28.52
CA LEU A 541 9.70 -11.54 -29.99
C LEU A 541 11.03 -10.96 -30.49
N SER A 542 11.62 -10.02 -29.73
CA SER A 542 12.94 -9.46 -30.02
C SER A 542 14.05 -10.48 -29.75
N LEU A 543 13.95 -11.26 -28.67
CA LEU A 543 14.94 -12.32 -28.37
C LEU A 543 14.96 -13.44 -29.40
N SER A 544 13.82 -13.73 -30.04
CA SER A 544 13.67 -14.83 -31.00
C SER A 544 13.90 -14.45 -32.48
N GLU A 545 14.25 -13.19 -32.78
CA GLU A 545 14.37 -12.67 -34.16
C GLU A 545 15.32 -13.47 -35.06
N ASP A 546 16.44 -13.98 -34.54
CA ASP A 546 17.44 -14.71 -35.33
C ASP A 546 17.06 -16.19 -35.58
N ARG A 547 15.91 -16.65 -35.07
CA ARG A 547 15.50 -18.06 -35.14
C ARG A 547 14.52 -18.29 -36.28
N ALA A 548 15.03 -18.74 -37.42
CA ALA A 548 14.23 -19.08 -38.60
C ALA A 548 13.08 -20.05 -38.31
N SER A 549 13.26 -21.03 -37.42
CA SER A 549 12.21 -22.00 -37.05
C SER A 549 11.02 -21.37 -36.32
N LYS A 550 11.19 -20.19 -35.70
CA LYS A 550 10.14 -19.48 -34.96
C LYS A 550 9.48 -18.39 -35.80
N GLN A 551 9.92 -18.15 -37.03
CA GLN A 551 9.46 -17.03 -37.84
C GLN A 551 7.94 -17.00 -38.03
N LYS A 552 7.33 -18.13 -38.43
CA LYS A 552 5.86 -18.23 -38.59
C LYS A 552 5.10 -17.91 -37.30
N ARG A 553 5.62 -18.39 -36.17
CA ARG A 553 5.02 -18.16 -34.85
C ARG A 553 5.14 -16.69 -34.43
N ARG A 554 6.28 -16.06 -34.71
CA ARG A 554 6.50 -14.62 -34.47
C ARG A 554 5.53 -13.78 -35.29
N GLU A 555 5.36 -14.10 -36.57
CA GLU A 555 4.43 -13.41 -37.47
C GLU A 555 2.99 -13.50 -36.98
N GLU A 556 2.55 -14.70 -36.56
CA GLU A 556 1.23 -14.92 -35.95
C GLU A 556 1.01 -14.03 -34.72
N ILE A 557 1.98 -13.98 -33.80
CA ILE A 557 1.88 -13.15 -32.58
C ILE A 557 1.88 -11.66 -32.93
N ILE A 558 2.71 -11.22 -33.88
CA ILE A 558 2.77 -9.81 -34.33
C ILE A 558 1.45 -9.38 -34.97
N GLU A 559 0.83 -10.24 -35.78
CA GLU A 559 -0.50 -10.00 -36.33
C GLU A 559 -1.56 -9.93 -35.24
N GLY A 560 -1.52 -10.86 -34.29
CA GLY A 560 -2.39 -10.86 -33.12
C GLY A 560 -2.30 -9.55 -32.34
N LEU A 561 -1.10 -9.09 -32.01
CA LEU A 561 -0.87 -7.81 -31.31
C LEU A 561 -1.47 -6.61 -32.06
N GLY A 562 -1.42 -6.62 -33.39
CA GLY A 562 -2.06 -5.59 -34.22
C GLY A 562 -3.58 -5.54 -34.12
N LEU A 563 -4.23 -6.63 -33.70
CA LEU A 563 -5.69 -6.76 -33.58
C LEU A 563 -6.20 -6.61 -32.14
N VAL A 564 -5.36 -6.82 -31.12
CA VAL A 564 -5.77 -6.83 -29.70
C VAL A 564 -6.54 -5.57 -29.30
N SER A 565 -6.12 -4.38 -29.74
CA SER A 565 -6.77 -3.12 -29.38
C SER A 565 -8.26 -3.10 -29.76
N GLU A 566 -8.61 -3.50 -30.98
CA GLU A 566 -10.00 -3.54 -31.42
C GLU A 566 -10.79 -4.65 -30.72
N GLN A 567 -10.16 -5.80 -30.45
CA GLN A 567 -10.79 -6.88 -29.68
C GLN A 567 -11.11 -6.46 -28.24
N LEU A 568 -10.26 -5.67 -27.60
CA LEU A 568 -10.54 -5.10 -26.28
C LEU A 568 -11.73 -4.14 -26.31
N ARG A 569 -11.83 -3.29 -27.35
CA ARG A 569 -12.99 -2.41 -27.55
C ARG A 569 -14.29 -3.19 -27.70
N GLU A 570 -14.26 -4.36 -28.35
CA GLU A 570 -15.42 -5.25 -28.42
C GLU A 570 -15.81 -5.80 -27.04
N ILE A 571 -14.84 -6.20 -26.22
CA ILE A 571 -15.09 -6.74 -24.87
C ILE A 571 -15.61 -5.66 -23.92
N LEU A 572 -15.11 -4.42 -24.02
CA LEU A 572 -15.58 -3.31 -23.18
C LEU A 572 -17.06 -2.99 -23.38
N LYS A 573 -17.66 -3.35 -24.54
CA LYS A 573 -19.12 -3.27 -24.75
C LYS A 573 -19.92 -4.18 -23.84
N LEU A 574 -19.29 -5.20 -23.23
CA LEU A 574 -19.91 -6.10 -22.26
C LEU A 574 -20.06 -5.48 -20.87
N ASN A 575 -19.71 -4.21 -20.68
CA ASN A 575 -19.81 -3.51 -19.40
C ASN A 575 -21.20 -3.62 -18.74
N GLU A 576 -22.28 -3.23 -19.45
CA GLU A 576 -23.65 -3.32 -18.90
C GLU A 576 -24.10 -4.79 -18.69
N PRO A 577 -23.90 -5.72 -19.64
CA PRO A 577 -24.19 -7.14 -19.38
C PRO A 577 -23.47 -7.72 -18.17
N ILE A 578 -22.20 -7.35 -17.95
CA ILE A 578 -21.41 -7.80 -16.80
C ILE A 578 -21.95 -7.19 -15.49
N LYS A 579 -22.35 -5.92 -15.51
CA LYS A 579 -22.99 -5.27 -14.36
C LYS A 579 -24.28 -6.01 -13.94
N ASP A 580 -25.16 -6.29 -14.90
CA ASP A 580 -26.41 -7.02 -14.66
C ASP A 580 -26.15 -8.45 -14.15
N MET A 581 -25.14 -9.12 -14.72
CA MET A 581 -24.69 -10.43 -14.25
C MET A 581 -24.21 -10.37 -12.80
N CYS A 582 -23.43 -9.35 -12.42
CA CYS A 582 -22.92 -9.22 -11.06
C CYS A 582 -24.06 -9.03 -10.06
N ALA A 583 -25.03 -8.17 -10.37
CA ALA A 583 -26.21 -7.94 -9.54
C ALA A 583 -27.08 -9.21 -9.37
N LYS A 584 -27.08 -10.10 -10.37
CA LYS A 584 -27.88 -11.33 -10.38
C LYS A 584 -27.21 -12.49 -9.64
N PHE A 585 -25.91 -12.72 -9.86
CA PHE A 585 -25.23 -13.96 -9.44
C PHE A 585 -24.34 -13.80 -8.21
N PHE A 586 -23.80 -12.61 -7.97
CA PHE A 586 -22.80 -12.40 -6.92
C PHE A 586 -23.32 -11.63 -5.71
N LYS A 587 -24.58 -11.18 -5.74
CA LYS A 587 -25.20 -10.52 -4.60
C LYS A 587 -25.22 -11.44 -3.38
N ASP A 588 -24.84 -10.90 -2.22
CA ASP A 588 -24.79 -11.59 -0.92
C ASP A 588 -23.81 -12.79 -0.85
N GLN A 589 -22.96 -12.96 -1.87
CA GLN A 589 -21.96 -14.03 -1.89
C GLN A 589 -20.77 -13.68 -1.00
N LYS A 590 -20.20 -14.70 -0.35
CA LYS A 590 -19.03 -14.54 0.54
C LYS A 590 -17.74 -15.04 -0.06
N SER A 591 -17.82 -15.93 -1.04
CA SER A 591 -16.65 -16.51 -1.68
C SER A 591 -16.90 -16.75 -3.16
N LEU A 592 -15.83 -16.77 -3.94
CA LEU A 592 -15.85 -17.00 -5.38
C LEU A 592 -14.63 -17.83 -5.77
N LEU A 593 -14.81 -18.80 -6.66
CA LEU A 593 -13.70 -19.56 -7.24
C LEU A 593 -13.46 -19.18 -8.70
N LEU A 594 -12.21 -18.89 -9.04
CA LEU A 594 -11.74 -18.63 -10.41
C LEU A 594 -10.91 -19.80 -10.92
N LEU A 595 -11.28 -20.36 -12.06
CA LEU A 595 -10.62 -21.55 -12.62
C LEU A 595 -9.98 -21.23 -13.98
N GLY A 596 -8.67 -21.50 -14.06
CA GLY A 596 -7.89 -21.34 -15.29
C GLY A 596 -6.88 -22.48 -15.48
N ARG A 597 -6.35 -22.63 -16.69
CA ARG A 597 -5.31 -23.62 -17.01
C ARG A 597 -4.29 -23.05 -18.00
N GLY A 598 -3.04 -23.49 -17.89
CA GLY A 598 -1.98 -23.05 -18.80
C GLY A 598 -1.83 -21.53 -18.78
N ALA A 599 -1.84 -20.90 -19.95
CA ALA A 599 -1.77 -19.44 -20.09
C ALA A 599 -2.93 -18.68 -19.41
N GLN A 600 -4.04 -19.36 -19.11
CA GLN A 600 -5.22 -18.77 -18.46
C GLN A 600 -5.15 -18.83 -16.93
N PHE A 601 -4.24 -19.62 -16.34
CA PHE A 601 -4.12 -19.69 -14.89
C PHE A 601 -3.62 -18.36 -14.27
N PRO A 602 -2.61 -17.68 -14.83
CA PRO A 602 -2.23 -16.34 -14.40
C PRO A 602 -3.37 -15.31 -14.52
N THR A 603 -4.19 -15.40 -15.57
CA THR A 603 -5.39 -14.55 -15.69
C THR A 603 -6.40 -14.80 -14.58
N ALA A 604 -6.60 -16.06 -14.17
CA ALA A 604 -7.44 -16.40 -13.03
C ALA A 604 -6.87 -15.83 -11.72
N LEU A 605 -5.56 -15.98 -11.48
CA LEU A 605 -4.87 -15.41 -10.32
C LEU A 605 -5.03 -13.89 -10.25
N GLU A 606 -4.89 -13.21 -11.39
CA GLU A 606 -5.06 -11.76 -11.48
C GLU A 606 -6.50 -11.34 -11.19
N GLY A 607 -7.50 -12.00 -11.81
CA GLY A 607 -8.89 -11.72 -11.51
C GLY A 607 -9.24 -11.95 -10.04
N ALA A 608 -8.70 -13.00 -9.43
CA ALA A 608 -8.92 -13.28 -8.01
C ALA A 608 -8.28 -12.22 -7.11
N LEU A 609 -7.10 -11.73 -7.47
CA LEU A 609 -6.46 -10.62 -6.77
C LEU A 609 -7.29 -9.34 -6.88
N LYS A 610 -7.72 -8.94 -8.09
CA LYS A 610 -8.56 -7.75 -8.28
C LYS A 610 -9.86 -7.81 -7.48
N ILE A 611 -10.57 -8.94 -7.55
CA ILE A 611 -11.82 -9.13 -6.80
C ILE A 611 -11.56 -8.99 -5.28
N LYS A 612 -10.51 -9.63 -4.75
CA LYS A 612 -10.15 -9.49 -3.33
C LYS A 612 -9.80 -8.07 -2.93
N GLU A 613 -8.99 -7.40 -3.75
CA GLU A 613 -8.41 -6.10 -3.46
C GLU A 613 -9.47 -4.99 -3.36
N ILE A 614 -10.49 -5.02 -4.23
CA ILE A 614 -11.45 -3.91 -4.33
C ILE A 614 -12.86 -4.24 -3.83
N SER A 615 -13.31 -5.50 -3.95
CA SER A 615 -14.65 -5.90 -3.49
C SER A 615 -14.64 -6.57 -2.12
N TYR A 616 -13.46 -6.94 -1.61
CA TYR A 616 -13.27 -7.72 -0.38
C TYR A 616 -13.98 -9.08 -0.35
N LEU A 617 -14.54 -9.51 -1.48
CA LEU A 617 -15.06 -10.85 -1.66
C LEU A 617 -13.89 -11.84 -1.63
N HIS A 618 -14.02 -12.89 -0.81
CA HIS A 618 -13.00 -13.92 -0.75
C HIS A 618 -12.94 -14.68 -2.09
N CYS A 619 -11.97 -14.31 -2.92
CA CYS A 619 -11.80 -14.89 -4.23
C CYS A 619 -10.48 -15.66 -4.33
N GLU A 620 -10.59 -16.95 -4.67
CA GLU A 620 -9.44 -17.82 -4.85
C GLU A 620 -9.36 -18.33 -6.28
N ALA A 621 -8.17 -18.29 -6.86
CA ALA A 621 -7.90 -18.85 -8.17
C ALA A 621 -7.21 -20.20 -8.06
N VAL A 622 -7.77 -21.19 -8.75
CA VAL A 622 -7.30 -22.57 -8.71
C VAL A 622 -7.02 -23.05 -10.13
N MET A 623 -5.89 -23.75 -10.29
CA MET A 623 -5.59 -24.38 -11.56
C MET A 623 -6.58 -25.52 -11.81
N SER A 624 -7.27 -25.52 -12.95
CA SER A 624 -8.37 -26.47 -13.20
C SER A 624 -7.95 -27.94 -13.18
N GLY A 625 -6.66 -28.24 -13.36
CA GLY A 625 -6.09 -29.57 -13.17
C GLY A 625 -6.08 -30.06 -11.72
N GLU A 626 -6.00 -29.14 -10.76
CA GLU A 626 -5.90 -29.42 -9.32
C GLU A 626 -7.24 -29.62 -8.63
N LEU A 627 -8.36 -29.39 -9.33
CA LEU A 627 -9.70 -29.54 -8.77
C LEU A 627 -9.88 -30.88 -8.03
N LYS A 628 -9.50 -31.99 -8.68
CA LYS A 628 -9.65 -33.33 -8.10
C LYS A 628 -8.80 -33.59 -6.87
N HIS A 629 -7.82 -32.75 -6.59
CA HIS A 629 -6.87 -32.91 -5.49
C HIS A 629 -7.29 -32.20 -4.19
N GLY A 630 -8.53 -31.66 -4.14
CA GLY A 630 -9.17 -31.23 -2.89
C GLY A 630 -10.24 -30.16 -3.10
N VAL A 631 -9.97 -29.19 -3.97
CA VAL A 631 -10.82 -28.00 -4.19
C VAL A 631 -12.23 -28.37 -4.65
N LEU A 632 -12.37 -29.45 -5.40
CA LEU A 632 -13.64 -29.92 -5.91
C LEU A 632 -14.63 -30.37 -4.80
N ALA A 633 -14.18 -30.52 -3.56
CA ALA A 633 -15.03 -30.73 -2.39
C ALA A 633 -15.79 -29.45 -1.96
N LEU A 634 -15.33 -28.27 -2.38
CA LEU A 634 -16.00 -26.98 -2.12
C LEU A 634 -17.14 -26.71 -3.11
N VAL A 635 -17.15 -27.38 -4.26
CA VAL A 635 -18.11 -27.13 -5.34
C VAL A 635 -19.50 -27.66 -4.97
N ASP A 636 -20.46 -26.75 -4.91
CA ASP A 636 -21.89 -27.02 -4.76
C ASP A 636 -22.73 -26.07 -5.65
N GLU A 637 -24.05 -26.06 -5.46
CA GLU A 637 -24.96 -25.21 -6.24
C GLU A 637 -24.91 -23.71 -5.87
N ASN A 638 -24.34 -23.38 -4.71
CA ASN A 638 -24.35 -22.03 -4.15
C ASN A 638 -23.03 -21.29 -4.40
N LEU A 639 -21.90 -22.00 -4.43
CA LEU A 639 -20.58 -21.43 -4.63
C LEU A 639 -20.46 -20.87 -6.06
N PRO A 640 -20.29 -19.54 -6.22
CA PRO A 640 -20.06 -18.93 -7.52
C PRO A 640 -18.69 -19.36 -8.06
N ILE A 641 -18.69 -19.83 -9.30
CA ILE A 641 -17.49 -20.29 -10.00
C ILE A 641 -17.40 -19.57 -11.34
N ILE A 642 -16.27 -18.92 -11.61
CA ILE A 642 -15.93 -18.39 -12.93
C ILE A 642 -14.86 -19.29 -13.54
N MET A 643 -15.08 -19.77 -14.76
CA MET A 643 -14.10 -20.61 -15.48
C MET A 643 -13.67 -19.97 -16.80
N ILE A 644 -12.37 -19.96 -17.08
CA ILE A 644 -11.81 -19.47 -18.34
C ILE A 644 -11.60 -20.65 -19.29
N LEU A 645 -12.45 -20.78 -20.31
CA LEU A 645 -12.44 -21.87 -21.31
C LEU A 645 -12.45 -21.29 -22.73
N THR A 646 -11.35 -20.61 -23.09
CA THR A 646 -11.10 -20.19 -24.48
C THR A 646 -10.39 -21.29 -25.26
N ARG A 647 -10.51 -21.26 -26.60
CA ARG A 647 -10.06 -22.29 -27.53
C ARG A 647 -8.55 -22.24 -27.72
N ASP A 648 -7.83 -22.97 -26.88
CA ASP A 648 -6.40 -23.25 -26.98
C ASP A 648 -6.10 -24.76 -27.10
N SER A 649 -4.82 -25.14 -27.07
CA SER A 649 -4.39 -26.54 -27.12
C SER A 649 -4.77 -27.36 -25.87
N LEU A 650 -5.17 -26.70 -24.78
CA LEU A 650 -5.57 -27.32 -23.51
C LEU A 650 -7.09 -27.36 -23.31
N PHE A 651 -7.88 -26.84 -24.26
CA PHE A 651 -9.34 -26.73 -24.18
C PHE A 651 -10.01 -28.03 -23.75
N THR A 652 -9.68 -29.18 -24.36
CA THR A 652 -10.27 -30.48 -24.01
C THR A 652 -10.02 -30.85 -22.54
N LYS A 653 -8.86 -30.49 -21.99
CA LYS A 653 -8.53 -30.76 -20.58
C LYS A 653 -9.30 -29.81 -19.65
N SER A 654 -9.52 -28.56 -20.07
CA SER A 654 -10.33 -27.59 -19.33
C SER A 654 -11.82 -27.92 -19.39
N LEU A 655 -12.31 -28.44 -20.52
CA LEU A 655 -13.68 -28.93 -20.67
C LEU A 655 -13.97 -30.11 -19.73
N ASN A 656 -13.01 -31.02 -19.56
CA ASN A 656 -13.13 -32.10 -18.56
C ASN A 656 -13.28 -31.56 -17.13
N ALA A 657 -12.63 -30.43 -16.80
CA ALA A 657 -12.77 -29.78 -15.50
C ALA A 657 -14.15 -29.12 -15.37
N TYR A 658 -14.64 -28.46 -16.42
CA TYR A 658 -16.00 -27.92 -16.47
C TYR A 658 -17.06 -29.01 -16.23
N GLN A 659 -16.96 -30.15 -16.90
CA GLN A 659 -17.87 -31.29 -16.70
C GLN A 659 -17.87 -31.79 -15.24
N GLN A 660 -16.73 -31.76 -14.56
CA GLN A 660 -16.63 -32.16 -13.15
C GLN A 660 -17.34 -31.19 -12.20
N VAL A 661 -17.29 -29.89 -12.51
CA VAL A 661 -18.02 -28.85 -11.77
C VAL A 661 -19.53 -29.05 -11.96
N ILE A 662 -19.98 -29.19 -13.21
CA ILE A 662 -21.40 -29.42 -13.54
C ILE A 662 -21.93 -30.69 -12.87
N THR A 663 -21.16 -31.78 -12.88
CA THR A 663 -21.58 -33.07 -12.27
C THR A 663 -21.79 -32.96 -10.75
N ARG A 664 -21.20 -31.97 -10.09
CA ARG A 664 -21.39 -31.69 -8.65
C ARG A 664 -22.47 -30.64 -8.35
N GLY A 665 -23.25 -30.25 -9.37
CA GLY A 665 -24.30 -29.24 -9.22
C GLY A 665 -23.81 -27.79 -9.35
N GLY A 666 -22.51 -27.57 -9.56
CA GLY A 666 -21.96 -26.24 -9.77
C GLY A 666 -22.54 -25.59 -11.03
N ARG A 667 -22.82 -24.28 -10.95
CA ARG A 667 -23.34 -23.46 -12.06
C ARG A 667 -22.32 -22.40 -12.45
N PRO A 668 -21.30 -22.76 -13.24
CA PRO A 668 -20.21 -21.84 -13.54
C PRO A 668 -20.66 -20.73 -14.51
N ILE A 669 -20.05 -19.56 -14.37
CA ILE A 669 -19.97 -18.54 -15.41
C ILE A 669 -18.73 -18.85 -16.24
N VAL A 670 -18.87 -18.97 -17.56
CA VAL A 670 -17.77 -19.37 -18.44
C VAL A 670 -17.37 -18.23 -19.36
N ILE A 671 -16.08 -17.87 -19.33
CA ILE A 671 -15.46 -17.00 -20.33
C ILE A 671 -15.05 -17.89 -21.52
N CYS A 672 -15.72 -17.73 -22.66
CA CYS A 672 -15.54 -18.55 -23.85
C CYS A 672 -15.47 -17.74 -25.15
N ASN A 673 -15.08 -18.37 -26.25
CA ASN A 673 -15.11 -17.74 -27.56
C ASN A 673 -16.52 -17.72 -28.18
N PRO A 674 -16.75 -16.92 -29.25
CA PRO A 674 -18.05 -16.87 -29.92
C PRO A 674 -18.45 -18.22 -30.49
N ASP A 675 -19.77 -18.48 -30.50
CA ASP A 675 -20.40 -19.65 -31.11
C ASP A 675 -19.90 -21.02 -30.59
N ASP A 676 -19.41 -21.09 -29.34
CA ASP A 676 -18.98 -22.35 -28.74
C ASP A 676 -20.19 -23.26 -28.36
N PRO A 677 -20.35 -24.44 -28.97
CA PRO A 677 -21.52 -25.30 -28.78
C PRO A 677 -21.51 -26.09 -27.46
N GLU A 678 -20.37 -26.15 -26.75
CA GLU A 678 -20.20 -26.98 -25.56
C GLU A 678 -20.96 -26.44 -24.32
N PHE A 679 -21.34 -25.16 -24.33
CA PHE A 679 -21.90 -24.46 -23.17
C PHE A 679 -23.39 -24.16 -23.37
N SER A 680 -24.24 -24.98 -22.73
CA SER A 680 -25.70 -24.81 -22.71
C SER A 680 -26.14 -23.67 -21.79
N ALA A 681 -27.01 -22.80 -22.28
CA ALA A 681 -27.58 -21.67 -21.53
C ALA A 681 -28.43 -22.10 -20.32
N ALA A 682 -28.88 -23.37 -20.27
CA ALA A 682 -29.64 -23.89 -19.14
C ALA A 682 -28.78 -24.16 -17.89
N GLN A 683 -27.47 -24.36 -18.06
CA GLN A 683 -26.55 -24.77 -17.00
C GLN A 683 -25.45 -23.75 -16.72
N THR A 684 -25.18 -22.87 -17.68
CA THR A 684 -23.97 -22.03 -17.70
C THR A 684 -24.29 -20.65 -18.26
N GLU A 685 -23.89 -19.62 -17.52
CA GLU A 685 -23.88 -18.23 -17.99
C GLU A 685 -22.59 -17.97 -18.78
N LYS A 686 -22.65 -17.19 -19.85
CA LYS A 686 -21.52 -17.05 -20.80
C LYS A 686 -21.04 -15.61 -20.90
N ILE A 687 -19.73 -15.42 -20.81
CA ILE A 687 -19.04 -14.19 -21.19
C ILE A 687 -18.28 -14.48 -22.47
N VAL A 688 -18.76 -13.90 -23.58
CA VAL A 688 -18.21 -14.19 -24.90
C VAL A 688 -17.11 -13.20 -25.25
N VAL A 689 -15.89 -13.70 -25.45
CA VAL A 689 -14.69 -12.89 -25.79
C VAL A 689 -14.11 -13.31 -27.14
N PRO A 690 -13.64 -12.39 -27.99
CA PRO A 690 -13.03 -12.71 -29.29
C PRO A 690 -11.89 -13.72 -29.17
N LYS A 691 -11.71 -14.53 -30.23
CA LYS A 691 -10.57 -15.44 -30.36
C LYS A 691 -9.36 -14.67 -30.86
N THR A 692 -8.21 -14.88 -30.22
CA THR A 692 -6.92 -14.37 -30.67
C THR A 692 -5.85 -15.46 -30.58
N VAL A 693 -4.59 -15.09 -30.75
CA VAL A 693 -3.44 -15.99 -30.58
C VAL A 693 -3.42 -16.46 -29.12
N ASP A 694 -3.17 -17.76 -28.91
CA ASP A 694 -3.24 -18.41 -27.59
C ASP A 694 -2.44 -17.69 -26.49
N CYS A 695 -1.22 -17.25 -26.76
CA CYS A 695 -0.39 -16.51 -25.79
C CYS A 695 -0.85 -15.07 -25.54
N LEU A 696 -1.74 -14.53 -26.36
CA LEU A 696 -2.36 -13.20 -26.20
C LEU A 696 -3.77 -13.27 -25.60
N GLN A 697 -4.40 -14.44 -25.61
CA GLN A 697 -5.80 -14.61 -25.17
C GLN A 697 -6.00 -14.21 -23.70
N GLY A 698 -4.96 -14.32 -22.86
CA GLY A 698 -4.97 -13.84 -21.48
C GLY A 698 -5.18 -12.32 -21.34
N LEU A 699 -4.78 -11.52 -22.34
CA LEU A 699 -5.04 -10.07 -22.40
C LEU A 699 -6.53 -9.77 -22.56
N LEU A 700 -7.23 -10.58 -23.34
CA LEU A 700 -8.67 -10.42 -23.56
C LEU A 700 -9.47 -10.93 -22.36
N ASN A 701 -9.07 -12.07 -21.81
CA ASN A 701 -9.81 -12.76 -20.75
C ASN A 701 -9.73 -12.05 -19.38
N VAL A 702 -8.77 -11.15 -19.16
CA VAL A 702 -8.65 -10.39 -17.91
C VAL A 702 -9.65 -9.23 -17.83
N ILE A 703 -10.05 -8.64 -18.96
CA ILE A 703 -10.94 -7.46 -18.98
C ILE A 703 -12.29 -7.75 -18.35
N PRO A 704 -12.98 -8.86 -18.66
CA PRO A 704 -14.24 -9.18 -17.97
C PRO A 704 -14.04 -9.34 -16.46
N LEU A 705 -12.89 -9.86 -16.01
CA LEU A 705 -12.60 -10.03 -14.58
C LEU A 705 -12.36 -8.68 -13.89
N GLN A 706 -11.70 -7.74 -14.56
CA GLN A 706 -11.56 -6.36 -14.08
C GLN A 706 -12.93 -5.67 -13.99
N LEU A 707 -13.79 -5.80 -15.01
CA LEU A 707 -15.15 -5.26 -14.99
C LEU A 707 -16.02 -5.91 -13.90
N ILE A 708 -15.92 -7.23 -13.72
CA ILE A 708 -16.60 -7.94 -12.62
C ILE A 708 -16.14 -7.38 -11.28
N SER A 709 -14.83 -7.27 -11.07
CA SER A 709 -14.30 -6.74 -9.82
C SER A 709 -14.81 -5.32 -9.54
N TYR A 710 -14.86 -4.47 -10.56
CA TYR A 710 -15.38 -3.10 -10.47
C TYR A 710 -16.84 -3.09 -10.05
N TRP A 711 -17.70 -3.83 -10.76
CA TRP A 711 -19.14 -3.84 -10.51
C TRP A 711 -19.52 -4.53 -9.20
N LEU A 712 -18.75 -5.52 -8.75
CA LEU A 712 -18.91 -6.10 -7.40
C LEU A 712 -18.69 -5.04 -6.33
N ALA A 713 -17.61 -4.26 -6.42
CA ALA A 713 -17.33 -3.22 -5.45
C ALA A 713 -18.33 -2.05 -5.49
N VAL A 714 -18.75 -1.62 -6.70
CA VAL A 714 -19.84 -0.61 -6.83
C VAL A 714 -21.14 -1.14 -6.21
N GLY A 715 -21.46 -2.42 -6.42
CA GLY A 715 -22.68 -3.05 -5.87
C GLY A 715 -22.73 -3.05 -4.34
N GLU A 716 -21.57 -3.16 -3.69
CA GLU A 716 -21.42 -3.09 -2.23
C GLU A 716 -21.27 -1.65 -1.70
N GLY A 717 -21.29 -0.63 -2.58
CA GLY A 717 -21.12 0.77 -2.20
C GLY A 717 -19.70 1.13 -1.74
N LEU A 718 -18.69 0.36 -2.16
CA LEU A 718 -17.29 0.56 -1.78
C LEU A 718 -16.63 1.66 -2.62
N ILE A 719 -15.67 2.38 -2.03
CA ILE A 719 -14.91 3.42 -2.72
C ILE A 719 -13.72 2.76 -3.45
N LEU A 720 -13.74 2.81 -4.78
CA LEU A 720 -12.86 2.01 -5.64
C LEU A 720 -11.45 2.59 -5.89
N ASP A 721 -11.30 3.91 -5.78
CA ASP A 721 -10.03 4.61 -6.06
C ASP A 721 -9.13 4.76 -4.82
N HIS A 722 -9.48 4.09 -3.72
CA HIS A 722 -8.69 4.09 -2.49
C HIS A 722 -8.71 2.69 -1.88
N GLU A 723 -7.56 2.20 -1.41
CA GLU A 723 -7.54 1.01 -0.55
C GLU A 723 -8.29 1.29 0.75
N ARG A 724 -8.87 0.25 1.38
CA ARG A 724 -9.21 0.30 2.81
C ARG A 724 -8.06 -0.36 3.56
N ASP A 725 -7.66 0.31 4.64
CA ASP A 725 -6.61 -0.11 5.55
C ASP A 725 -6.71 -1.62 5.89
N SER A 726 -5.56 -2.31 5.91
CA SER A 726 -5.44 -3.65 6.52
C SER A 726 -5.43 -3.57 8.06
N ARG A 727 -5.88 -2.43 8.62
CA ARG A 727 -6.22 -2.22 10.02
C ARG A 727 -7.59 -1.56 10.14
N SER A 728 -8.48 -2.21 10.88
CA SER A 728 -9.76 -1.65 11.32
C SER A 728 -9.53 -0.59 12.42
N ASP A 729 -9.95 0.66 12.19
CA ASP A 729 -11.08 1.30 12.89
C ASP A 729 -11.02 2.84 12.80
N VAL A 730 -12.14 3.45 12.34
CA VAL A 730 -12.93 4.51 12.97
C VAL A 730 -13.71 5.29 11.88
N ASP A 731 -15.02 5.06 11.83
CA ASP A 731 -16.02 5.97 11.25
C ASP A 731 -16.21 7.20 12.17
N PRO A 732 -16.51 8.38 11.60
CA PRO A 732 -17.50 9.25 12.22
C PRO A 732 -18.58 9.74 11.23
N LEU A 733 -19.83 9.43 11.58
CA LEU A 733 -21.09 10.09 11.21
C LEU A 733 -21.48 10.28 9.73
N GLY A 734 -22.42 9.44 9.28
CA GLY A 734 -23.78 9.93 8.96
C GLY A 734 -24.22 9.98 7.49
N SER A 735 -24.97 8.96 7.03
CA SER A 735 -26.30 9.16 6.42
C SER A 735 -27.06 7.83 6.16
N ALA A 736 -28.11 7.65 6.95
CA ALA A 736 -29.41 7.02 6.65
C ALA A 736 -29.51 5.74 5.80
N ILE A 737 -29.72 4.60 6.47
CA ILE A 737 -30.68 3.58 6.01
C ILE A 737 -31.77 3.46 7.08
N ARG A 738 -33.01 3.83 6.70
CA ARG A 738 -34.23 3.55 7.48
C ARG A 738 -34.52 2.05 7.40
N VAL A 739 -34.65 1.39 8.55
CA VAL A 739 -35.42 0.15 8.68
C VAL A 739 -36.56 0.41 9.65
N SER A 740 -37.79 0.27 9.13
CA SER A 740 -39.04 0.41 9.86
C SER A 740 -39.19 -0.67 10.94
N SER A 741 -39.80 -0.23 12.04
CA SER A 741 -40.19 -0.94 13.26
C SER A 741 -40.99 -2.24 13.06
N ASN A 742 -40.53 -3.34 13.67
CA ASN A 742 -41.27 -4.14 14.67
C ASN A 742 -40.46 -5.37 15.16
N THR A 743 -39.83 -5.23 16.36
CA THR A 743 -39.55 -6.24 17.43
C THR A 743 -38.93 -7.63 17.14
N PRO A 744 -38.22 -8.25 18.11
CA PRO A 744 -37.14 -7.81 18.99
C PRO A 744 -35.82 -8.61 18.77
N LEU A 745 -34.71 -8.09 19.29
CA LEU A 745 -33.33 -8.57 19.12
C LEU A 745 -33.14 -10.10 19.22
N GLN A 746 -32.65 -10.70 18.13
CA GLN A 746 -31.89 -11.95 18.15
C GLN A 746 -30.41 -11.64 17.85
N THR A 747 -29.59 -11.56 18.90
CA THR A 747 -28.13 -11.51 18.80
C THR A 747 -27.58 -12.92 18.60
N ALA A 748 -27.00 -13.18 17.44
CA ALA A 748 -26.38 -14.45 17.08
C ALA A 748 -24.94 -14.56 17.63
N SER A 749 -24.81 -15.40 18.66
CA SER A 749 -23.69 -16.28 19.05
C SER A 749 -22.26 -15.95 18.57
N GLY A 750 -21.40 -15.46 19.48
CA GLY A 750 -19.95 -15.38 19.32
C GLY A 750 -19.25 -16.62 19.88
N MET A 751 -18.34 -17.22 19.10
CA MET A 751 -17.53 -18.39 19.46
C MET A 751 -16.05 -18.03 19.28
N LEU A 752 -15.21 -18.24 20.30
CA LEU A 752 -13.75 -18.19 20.17
C LEU A 752 -13.24 -19.63 20.13
N ALA A 753 -12.48 -19.99 19.09
CA ALA A 753 -11.87 -21.31 18.98
C ALA A 753 -10.37 -21.22 18.65
N LEU A 754 -9.55 -22.02 19.35
CA LEU A 754 -8.11 -22.18 19.11
C LEU A 754 -7.79 -23.67 18.88
N SER A 755 -7.29 -24.00 17.69
CA SER A 755 -7.03 -25.37 17.21
C SER A 755 -5.54 -25.73 17.32
N ALA A 756 -5.23 -27.00 17.62
CA ALA A 756 -3.89 -27.58 17.51
C ALA A 756 -3.93 -28.80 16.59
N ASN A 757 -3.02 -28.89 15.62
CA ASN A 757 -2.71 -30.14 14.91
C ASN A 757 -1.22 -30.48 15.06
N ASP A 758 -1.01 -31.74 15.48
CA ASP A 758 0.09 -32.66 15.26
C ASP A 758 1.55 -32.21 15.45
N PHE A 759 2.18 -32.74 16.50
CA PHE A 759 3.61 -33.02 16.48
C PHE A 759 3.95 -34.39 17.10
N GLY A 760 4.31 -35.32 16.22
CA GLY A 760 5.30 -36.34 16.52
C GLY A 760 6.71 -35.73 16.53
N GLY A 761 7.46 -36.03 17.59
CA GLY A 761 8.92 -36.07 17.69
C GLY A 761 9.76 -34.96 17.03
N GLY A 762 10.23 -33.99 17.83
CA GLY A 762 11.39 -33.15 17.52
C GLY A 762 11.37 -31.81 18.25
N LYS A 763 12.53 -31.42 18.84
CA LYS A 763 12.85 -30.18 19.59
C LYS A 763 11.74 -29.11 19.72
N ARG A 764 11.31 -28.88 20.97
CA ARG A 764 10.30 -27.90 21.40
C ARG A 764 10.74 -26.46 21.13
N GLU A 765 10.18 -25.83 20.11
CA GLU A 765 10.11 -24.38 20.02
C GLU A 765 9.05 -23.84 20.99
N LYS A 766 9.30 -22.66 21.57
CA LYS A 766 8.34 -21.99 22.45
C LYS A 766 7.19 -21.46 21.60
N LEU A 767 5.95 -21.80 21.99
CA LEU A 767 4.75 -21.30 21.32
C LEU A 767 4.38 -19.92 21.89
N ILE A 768 4.03 -19.01 20.99
CA ILE A 768 3.80 -17.58 21.23
C ILE A 768 2.33 -17.29 20.90
N ASP A 769 1.65 -16.43 21.67
CA ASP A 769 0.31 -15.96 21.34
C ASP A 769 0.32 -15.26 19.97
N THR A 770 -0.33 -15.88 18.97
CA THR A 770 -0.48 -15.38 17.60
C THR A 770 -1.94 -15.04 17.26
N ALA A 771 -2.85 -15.08 18.25
CA ALA A 771 -4.27 -14.85 18.01
C ALA A 771 -4.54 -13.38 17.68
N VAL A 772 -4.80 -13.13 16.39
CA VAL A 772 -5.08 -11.81 15.81
C VAL A 772 -6.54 -11.37 15.93
N SER A 773 -7.44 -12.19 16.49
CA SER A 773 -8.83 -11.81 16.72
C SER A 773 -9.41 -12.33 18.04
N ILE A 774 -10.28 -11.52 18.65
CA ILE A 774 -11.17 -11.90 19.76
C ILE A 774 -12.56 -11.32 19.44
N TYR A 775 -13.61 -12.15 19.44
CA TYR A 775 -15.00 -11.74 19.09
C TYR A 775 -15.11 -10.98 17.77
N ALA A 776 -14.37 -11.41 16.75
CA ALA A 776 -14.28 -10.74 15.44
C ALA A 776 -13.75 -9.29 15.47
N ALA A 777 -13.19 -8.84 16.61
CA ALA A 777 -12.39 -7.62 16.69
C ALA A 777 -10.89 -7.97 16.65
N THR A 778 -10.15 -7.23 15.84
CA THR A 778 -8.71 -7.42 15.66
C THR A 778 -7.98 -6.99 16.93
N ARG A 779 -7.05 -7.81 17.44
CA ARG A 779 -6.15 -7.42 18.53
C ARG A 779 -4.69 -7.72 18.19
N GLN A 780 -3.77 -6.98 18.81
CA GLN A 780 -2.35 -7.30 18.77
C GLN A 780 -2.06 -8.54 19.62
N PRO A 781 -1.41 -9.58 19.06
CA PRO A 781 -1.02 -10.77 19.82
C PRO A 781 -0.03 -10.39 20.92
N THR A 782 -0.21 -10.91 22.13
CA THR A 782 0.52 -10.42 23.32
C THR A 782 1.99 -10.82 23.38
N GLN A 783 2.44 -11.70 22.48
CA GLN A 783 3.81 -12.24 22.41
C GLN A 783 4.31 -12.91 23.71
N ALA A 784 3.40 -13.21 24.65
CA ALA A 784 3.74 -13.86 25.90
C ALA A 784 3.97 -15.38 25.71
N ASP A 785 4.96 -15.93 26.42
CA ASP A 785 5.26 -17.36 26.44
C ASP A 785 4.01 -18.15 26.89
N PHE A 786 3.44 -18.99 26.02
CA PHE A 786 2.26 -19.82 26.35
C PHE A 786 2.50 -21.30 26.00
N ILE A 787 2.07 -22.18 26.90
CA ILE A 787 2.11 -23.64 26.70
C ILE A 787 0.67 -24.06 26.38
N PRO A 788 0.40 -24.78 25.27
CA PRO A 788 -0.96 -25.14 24.90
C PRO A 788 -1.58 -26.02 25.98
N ILE A 789 -2.59 -25.48 26.64
CA ILE A 789 -3.59 -26.22 27.40
C ILE A 789 -4.78 -26.34 26.45
N GLU A 790 -5.35 -27.54 26.32
CA GLU A 790 -6.46 -27.79 25.40
C GLU A 790 -7.52 -26.69 25.50
N HIS A 791 -7.90 -26.19 24.32
CA HIS A 791 -8.93 -25.20 24.00
C HIS A 791 -9.70 -24.60 25.18
N ILE A 792 -9.46 -23.32 25.50
CA ILE A 792 -10.18 -22.56 26.52
C ILE A 792 -11.14 -21.58 25.86
N SER A 793 -12.42 -21.63 26.23
CA SER A 793 -13.41 -20.67 25.73
C SER A 793 -14.16 -19.98 26.86
N LEU A 794 -14.34 -18.66 26.73
CA LEU A 794 -15.23 -17.85 27.56
C LEU A 794 -16.48 -17.53 26.75
N ASP A 795 -17.64 -17.93 27.27
CA ASP A 795 -18.93 -17.74 26.59
C ASP A 795 -19.92 -17.04 27.53
N SER A 796 -20.60 -16.00 27.05
CA SER A 796 -21.64 -15.33 27.83
C SER A 796 -22.89 -16.20 28.01
N LYS A 797 -23.00 -17.32 27.26
CA LYS A 797 -24.14 -18.24 27.32
C LYS A 797 -23.72 -19.70 27.42
N ASN A 798 -24.47 -20.51 28.14
CA ASN A 798 -24.32 -21.97 28.14
C ASN A 798 -25.68 -22.63 27.92
N LYS A 799 -26.05 -22.84 26.66
CA LYS A 799 -27.37 -23.39 26.24
C LYS A 799 -27.80 -24.67 26.97
N LYS A 800 -26.84 -25.51 27.42
CA LYS A 800 -27.15 -26.72 28.20
C LYS A 800 -27.38 -26.39 29.68
N ALA A 801 -26.63 -25.45 30.23
CA ALA A 801 -26.76 -25.03 31.63
C ALA A 801 -27.92 -24.05 31.86
N GLU A 802 -28.35 -23.29 30.86
CA GLU A 802 -29.53 -22.40 30.91
C GLU A 802 -30.85 -23.18 31.17
N LYS A 803 -30.88 -24.48 30.84
CA LYS A 803 -32.01 -25.36 31.17
C LYS A 803 -32.04 -25.79 32.64
N LEU A 804 -30.96 -25.53 33.37
CA LEU A 804 -30.83 -25.83 34.79
C LEU A 804 -31.18 -24.57 35.57
N ASP A 805 -32.05 -24.71 36.57
CA ASP A 805 -32.30 -23.65 37.54
C ASP A 805 -31.08 -23.48 38.46
N LEU A 806 -30.12 -22.70 37.96
CA LEU A 806 -28.90 -22.25 38.61
C LEU A 806 -29.15 -20.79 38.94
N ASP A 807 -29.20 -20.43 40.21
CA ASP A 807 -29.49 -19.07 40.71
C ASP A 807 -28.35 -18.09 40.33
N ILE A 808 -28.30 -17.71 39.04
CA ILE A 808 -27.22 -16.96 38.38
C ILE A 808 -27.60 -15.46 38.33
N PRO A 809 -26.68 -14.53 38.66
CA PRO A 809 -26.93 -13.09 38.51
C PRO A 809 -27.21 -12.69 37.06
N SER A 810 -28.02 -11.65 36.84
CA SER A 810 -28.39 -11.19 35.49
C SER A 810 -27.24 -10.50 34.71
N ASP A 811 -26.21 -10.01 35.41
CA ASP A 811 -25.25 -9.06 34.85
C ASP A 811 -23.86 -9.68 34.63
N ASN A 812 -23.36 -9.60 33.38
CA ASN A 812 -21.98 -9.90 32.95
C ASN A 812 -21.40 -11.21 33.51
N VAL A 813 -22.12 -12.31 33.29
CA VAL A 813 -21.68 -13.66 33.64
C VAL A 813 -21.04 -14.34 32.43
N PHE A 814 -19.87 -14.95 32.62
CA PHE A 814 -19.17 -15.71 31.59
C PHE A 814 -18.87 -17.15 32.04
N TRP A 815 -18.97 -18.07 31.10
CA TRP A 815 -18.76 -19.49 31.28
C TRP A 815 -17.41 -19.90 30.71
N ILE A 816 -16.59 -20.56 31.53
CA ILE A 816 -15.39 -21.24 31.08
C ILE A 816 -15.80 -22.59 30.52
N LYS A 817 -15.87 -22.68 29.20
CA LYS A 817 -16.15 -23.91 28.46
C LYS A 817 -14.83 -24.50 27.99
N SER A 818 -14.59 -25.74 28.40
CA SER A 818 -13.37 -26.51 28.12
C SER A 818 -12.13 -25.89 28.77
N PHE A 819 -11.77 -26.32 29.98
CA PHE A 819 -10.44 -26.05 30.54
C PHE A 819 -9.87 -27.36 31.04
N PHE A 820 -8.98 -27.96 30.24
CA PHE A 820 -8.40 -29.25 30.57
C PHE A 820 -6.93 -29.10 30.92
N ILE A 821 -6.63 -28.93 32.21
CA ILE A 821 -5.25 -29.02 32.70
C ILE A 821 -4.94 -30.50 32.96
N LEU A 822 -4.00 -31.07 32.19
CA LEU A 822 -3.44 -32.39 32.49
C LEU A 822 -2.93 -32.41 33.94
N HIS A 823 -3.27 -33.46 34.70
CA HIS A 823 -2.98 -33.58 36.14
C HIS A 823 -1.48 -33.38 36.49
N ASN A 824 -0.57 -33.72 35.58
CA ASN A 824 0.89 -33.51 35.74
C ASN A 824 1.34 -32.03 35.66
N LEU A 825 0.50 -31.13 35.17
CA LEU A 825 0.76 -29.68 35.06
C LEU A 825 0.20 -28.89 36.25
N GLN A 826 -0.77 -29.43 36.98
CA GLN A 826 -1.34 -28.79 38.19
C GLN A 826 -0.31 -28.66 39.31
N GLY A 827 0.58 -29.65 39.47
CA GLY A 827 1.66 -29.62 40.45
C GLY A 827 2.86 -28.73 40.10
N LYS A 828 2.89 -28.14 38.90
CA LYS A 828 3.98 -27.29 38.39
C LYS A 828 3.64 -25.79 38.37
N GLY A 829 2.49 -25.40 38.94
CA GLY A 829 2.04 -23.99 38.99
C GLY A 829 1.45 -23.44 37.69
N ILE A 830 1.61 -24.13 36.56
CA ILE A 830 1.17 -23.71 35.21
C ILE A 830 -0.34 -23.52 35.15
N GLY A 831 -1.12 -24.49 35.63
CA GLY A 831 -2.59 -24.36 35.66
C GLY A 831 -3.07 -23.17 36.49
N GLY A 832 -2.33 -22.79 37.54
CA GLY A 832 -2.64 -21.63 38.36
C GLY A 832 -2.37 -20.31 37.63
N ALA A 833 -1.25 -20.23 36.90
CA ALA A 833 -0.92 -19.07 36.08
C ALA A 833 -1.92 -18.86 34.93
N THR A 834 -2.29 -19.93 34.23
CA THR A 834 -3.30 -19.85 33.15
C THR A 834 -4.65 -19.38 33.69
N MET A 835 -5.06 -19.88 34.84
CA MET A 835 -6.33 -19.47 35.44
C MET A 835 -6.32 -18.04 35.97
N ASN A 836 -5.18 -17.53 36.44
CA ASN A 836 -5.03 -16.11 36.77
C ASN A 836 -5.24 -15.23 35.53
N GLU A 837 -4.71 -15.67 34.38
CA GLU A 837 -4.83 -14.92 33.13
C GLU A 837 -6.27 -14.93 32.59
N ILE A 838 -6.98 -16.06 32.69
CA ILE A 838 -8.41 -16.14 32.34
C ILE A 838 -9.24 -15.19 33.20
N GLU A 839 -9.01 -15.20 34.52
CA GLU A 839 -9.70 -14.30 35.45
C GLU A 839 -9.39 -12.83 35.10
N ARG A 840 -8.13 -12.49 34.78
CA ARG A 840 -7.71 -11.15 34.36
C ARG A 840 -8.39 -10.70 33.07
N ILE A 841 -8.36 -11.53 32.03
CA ILE A 841 -8.99 -11.24 30.73
C ILE A 841 -10.50 -11.06 30.90
N ALA A 842 -11.15 -11.90 31.70
CA ALA A 842 -12.58 -11.78 31.96
C ALA A 842 -12.94 -10.44 32.61
N THR A 843 -12.13 -9.91 33.52
CA THR A 843 -12.39 -8.61 34.18
C THR A 843 -12.12 -7.37 33.33
N GLN A 844 -11.37 -7.47 32.23
CA GLN A 844 -10.98 -6.32 31.41
C GLN A 844 -11.97 -6.05 30.27
N GLU A 845 -11.94 -4.84 29.71
CA GLU A 845 -12.65 -4.55 28.46
C GLU A 845 -12.14 -5.46 27.33
N PRO A 846 -13.03 -5.99 26.48
CA PRO A 846 -14.46 -5.64 26.37
C PRO A 846 -15.41 -6.49 27.24
N LEU A 847 -14.91 -7.44 28.05
CA LEU A 847 -15.75 -8.45 28.71
C LEU A 847 -16.37 -7.95 30.02
N CYS A 848 -15.60 -7.25 30.86
CA CYS A 848 -16.05 -6.68 32.14
C CYS A 848 -16.91 -7.67 32.98
N ALA A 849 -16.48 -8.94 33.02
CA ALA A 849 -17.17 -10.02 33.68
C ALA A 849 -17.20 -9.81 35.19
N LYS A 850 -18.40 -9.83 35.77
CA LYS A 850 -18.59 -9.79 37.24
C LYS A 850 -18.57 -11.18 37.86
N THR A 851 -18.91 -12.21 37.08
CA THR A 851 -19.01 -13.58 37.55
C THR A 851 -18.44 -14.55 36.52
N LEU A 852 -17.61 -15.49 36.96
CA LEU A 852 -17.20 -16.63 36.16
C LEU A 852 -17.87 -17.91 36.63
N MET A 853 -18.35 -18.69 35.67
CA MET A 853 -18.96 -20.00 35.87
C MET A 853 -18.16 -21.07 35.16
N LEU A 854 -18.11 -22.26 35.75
CA LEU A 854 -17.52 -23.45 35.13
C LEU A 854 -18.25 -24.70 35.61
N ASP A 855 -18.00 -25.79 34.90
CA ASP A 855 -18.44 -27.11 35.32
C ASP A 855 -17.25 -28.10 35.31
N THR A 856 -17.31 -29.09 36.20
CA THR A 856 -16.33 -30.16 36.29
C THR A 856 -17.02 -31.44 36.76
N VAL A 857 -16.37 -32.59 36.63
CA VAL A 857 -16.86 -33.84 37.25
C VAL A 857 -16.86 -33.68 38.77
N GLU A 858 -17.83 -34.26 39.48
CA GLU A 858 -17.92 -34.23 40.93
C GLU A 858 -16.78 -35.05 41.57
N ARG A 859 -16.32 -34.62 42.75
CA ARG A 859 -15.18 -35.19 43.47
C ARG A 859 -15.29 -36.70 43.66
N GLY A 860 -16.44 -37.23 44.04
CA GLY A 860 -16.67 -38.65 44.23
C GLY A 860 -16.42 -39.47 42.96
N ASP A 861 -16.90 -39.00 41.82
CA ASP A 861 -16.69 -39.68 40.53
C ASP A 861 -15.24 -39.55 40.03
N GLN A 862 -14.57 -38.42 40.30
CA GLN A 862 -13.14 -38.27 39.96
C GLN A 862 -12.22 -39.22 40.73
N LEU A 863 -12.65 -39.70 41.90
CA LEU A 863 -11.88 -40.63 42.74
C LEU A 863 -12.22 -42.11 42.46
N ARG A 864 -13.21 -42.38 41.62
CA ARG A 864 -13.60 -43.74 41.24
C ARG A 864 -12.52 -44.38 40.38
N GLU A 865 -11.95 -45.51 40.82
CA GLU A 865 -10.77 -46.11 40.17
C GLU A 865 -10.97 -46.41 38.68
N ASP A 866 -12.15 -46.89 38.30
CA ASP A 866 -12.50 -47.25 36.93
C ASP A 866 -12.57 -46.01 36.01
N PHE A 867 -13.19 -44.94 36.48
CA PHE A 867 -13.28 -43.66 35.77
C PHE A 867 -11.93 -42.95 35.74
N ALA A 868 -11.22 -42.91 36.87
CA ALA A 868 -9.97 -42.19 37.00
C ALA A 868 -8.83 -42.82 36.19
N LYS A 869 -8.78 -44.16 36.09
CA LYS A 869 -7.83 -44.86 35.21
C LYS A 869 -8.07 -44.53 33.74
N VAL A 870 -9.32 -44.44 33.31
CA VAL A 870 -9.69 -44.17 31.91
C VAL A 870 -9.50 -42.68 31.56
N THR A 871 -9.93 -41.78 32.43
CA THR A 871 -9.96 -40.33 32.16
C THR A 871 -8.67 -39.61 32.56
N TYR A 872 -8.01 -40.05 33.63
CA TYR A 872 -6.83 -39.36 34.21
C TYR A 872 -5.56 -40.24 34.25
N GLY A 873 -5.62 -41.48 33.78
CA GLY A 873 -4.51 -42.44 33.84
C GLY A 873 -4.22 -42.99 35.24
N GLY A 874 -5.08 -42.71 36.23
CA GLY A 874 -4.94 -43.14 37.63
C GLY A 874 -5.78 -42.28 38.58
N VAL A 875 -5.94 -42.71 39.84
CA VAL A 875 -6.70 -41.93 40.84
C VAL A 875 -5.93 -40.64 41.19
N PRO A 876 -6.52 -39.45 40.96
CA PRO A 876 -5.84 -38.19 41.22
C PRO A 876 -5.66 -37.95 42.72
N LYS A 877 -4.53 -37.32 43.12
CA LYS A 877 -4.28 -36.94 44.52
C LYS A 877 -5.14 -35.75 44.96
N PHE A 878 -5.44 -34.85 44.03
CA PHE A 878 -6.32 -33.71 44.21
C PHE A 878 -7.31 -33.68 43.06
N THR A 879 -8.61 -33.55 43.36
CA THR A 879 -9.63 -33.49 42.31
C THR A 879 -9.69 -32.08 41.70
N ASN A 880 -10.18 -31.97 40.48
CA ASN A 880 -10.40 -30.67 39.84
C ASN A 880 -11.36 -29.80 40.66
N GLN A 881 -12.37 -30.40 41.29
CA GLN A 881 -13.28 -29.69 42.19
C GLN A 881 -12.51 -29.09 43.38
N ASP A 882 -11.64 -29.86 44.03
CA ASP A 882 -10.81 -29.36 45.15
C ASP A 882 -9.88 -28.22 44.69
N TRP A 883 -9.35 -28.33 43.46
CA TRP A 883 -8.47 -27.32 42.88
C TRP A 883 -9.19 -25.98 42.63
N TYR A 884 -10.37 -26.00 42.01
CA TYR A 884 -11.19 -24.80 41.80
C TYR A 884 -11.67 -24.20 43.13
N SER A 885 -12.06 -25.03 44.10
CA SER A 885 -12.47 -24.54 45.42
C SER A 885 -11.37 -23.75 46.14
N ARG A 886 -10.11 -24.20 46.05
CA ARG A 886 -8.96 -23.45 46.60
C ARG A 886 -8.74 -22.09 45.95
N ARG A 887 -9.24 -21.89 44.73
CA ARG A 887 -9.15 -20.62 43.98
C ARG A 887 -10.35 -19.69 44.18
N GLY A 888 -11.29 -20.06 45.06
CA GLY A 888 -12.45 -19.25 45.41
C GLY A 888 -13.73 -19.60 44.62
N TYR A 889 -13.71 -20.67 43.81
CA TYR A 889 -14.94 -21.15 43.16
C TYR A 889 -15.81 -21.92 44.15
N ARG A 890 -17.08 -21.52 44.29
CA ARG A 890 -18.07 -22.14 45.15
C ARG A 890 -18.99 -23.05 44.34
N SER A 891 -19.30 -24.22 44.88
CA SER A 891 -20.25 -25.16 44.27
C SER A 891 -21.67 -24.59 44.30
N LEU A 892 -22.38 -24.70 43.19
CA LEU A 892 -23.77 -24.27 43.05
C LEU A 892 -24.73 -25.45 42.99
N LYS A 893 -24.51 -26.38 42.07
CA LYS A 893 -25.44 -27.50 41.81
C LYS A 893 -24.69 -28.69 41.25
N ILE A 894 -25.16 -29.89 41.59
CA ILE A 894 -24.68 -31.16 41.06
C ILE A 894 -25.79 -31.74 40.18
N VAL A 895 -25.44 -32.15 38.97
CA VAL A 895 -26.36 -32.71 37.98
C VAL A 895 -25.82 -34.04 37.50
N GLN A 896 -26.65 -35.07 37.55
CA GLN A 896 -26.30 -36.41 37.08
C GLN A 896 -26.47 -36.51 35.56
N ASN A 897 -25.52 -37.13 34.87
CA ASN A 897 -25.53 -37.38 33.42
C ASN A 897 -25.73 -36.13 32.56
N TYR A 898 -25.09 -35.03 32.96
CA TYR A 898 -25.17 -33.77 32.21
C TYR A 898 -24.47 -33.85 30.84
N TYR A 899 -23.40 -34.64 30.74
CA TYR A 899 -22.76 -35.01 29.48
C TYR A 899 -23.05 -36.49 29.20
N ASP A 900 -23.67 -36.79 28.05
CA ASP A 900 -23.90 -38.15 27.52
C ASP A 900 -22.59 -38.84 27.13
N SER A 901 -21.70 -39.01 28.11
CA SER A 901 -20.35 -39.51 27.92
C SER A 901 -20.37 -41.04 27.80
N LYS A 902 -19.95 -41.54 26.64
CA LYS A 902 -19.80 -42.96 26.35
C LYS A 902 -18.32 -43.31 26.30
N ASP A 903 -17.93 -44.46 26.83
CA ASP A 903 -16.59 -44.99 26.60
C ASP A 903 -16.40 -45.44 25.14
N ARG A 904 -15.16 -45.83 24.79
CA ARG A 904 -14.82 -46.35 23.44
C ARG A 904 -15.61 -47.59 23.04
N ASN A 905 -16.27 -48.26 24.00
CA ASN A 905 -17.10 -49.45 23.80
C ASN A 905 -18.60 -49.14 23.83
N GLY A 906 -18.99 -47.85 23.89
CA GLY A 906 -20.38 -47.40 23.90
C GLY A 906 -21.09 -47.48 25.26
N LYS A 907 -20.39 -47.83 26.35
CA LYS A 907 -20.95 -47.85 27.71
C LYS A 907 -21.11 -46.42 28.22
N VAL A 908 -22.33 -46.05 28.64
CA VAL A 908 -22.62 -44.74 29.24
C VAL A 908 -21.99 -44.67 30.62
N TRP A 909 -21.22 -43.62 30.88
CA TRP A 909 -20.69 -43.33 32.20
C TRP A 909 -21.74 -42.60 33.03
N ASP A 910 -22.18 -43.20 34.13
CA ASP A 910 -22.97 -42.49 35.14
C ASP A 910 -22.04 -41.57 35.92
N THR A 911 -22.03 -40.28 35.54
CA THR A 911 -21.17 -39.26 36.13
C THR A 911 -21.98 -38.05 36.56
N LYS A 912 -21.61 -37.49 37.70
CA LYS A 912 -22.15 -36.26 38.24
C LYS A 912 -21.26 -35.10 37.80
N THR A 913 -21.85 -34.09 37.20
CA THR A 913 -21.21 -32.81 36.90
C THR A 913 -21.58 -31.81 37.99
N ILE A 914 -20.58 -31.12 38.53
CA ILE A 914 -20.75 -30.03 39.48
C ILE A 914 -20.50 -28.69 38.81
N PHE A 915 -21.44 -27.78 38.95
CA PHE A 915 -21.34 -26.38 38.52
C PHE A 915 -20.75 -25.54 39.64
N MET A 916 -19.78 -24.70 39.31
CA MET A 916 -19.07 -23.85 40.26
C MET A 916 -19.02 -22.40 39.76
N ARG A 917 -19.05 -21.45 40.70
CA ARG A 917 -19.07 -20.01 40.44
C ARG A 917 -18.00 -19.28 41.24
N LYS A 918 -17.41 -18.25 40.64
CA LYS A 918 -16.56 -17.27 41.32
C LYS A 918 -17.03 -15.86 40.97
N ASP A 919 -17.25 -15.07 42.00
CA ASP A 919 -17.50 -13.63 41.84
C ASP A 919 -16.15 -12.91 41.71
N LEU A 920 -16.03 -12.10 40.67
CA LEU A 920 -14.86 -11.29 40.38
C LEU A 920 -15.11 -9.89 40.95
N LEU A 921 -14.15 -9.38 41.74
CA LEU A 921 -14.23 -8.06 42.38
C LEU A 921 -13.80 -6.95 41.42
#